data_AF-A0A957RBW9-F1
#
_entry.id   AF-A0A957RBW9-F1
#
_cell.length_a   1.000
_cell.length_b   1.000
_cell.length_c   1.000
_cell.angle_alpha   90.00
_cell.angle_beta   90.00
_cell.angle_gamma   90.00
#
_symmetry.space_group_name_H-M   'P 1'
#
loop_
_entity.id
_entity.type
_entity.pdbx_description
1 polymer ?
#
loop_
_entity_poly.entity_id
_entity_poly.type
_entity_poly.pdbx_seq_one_letter_code
_entity_poly.pdbx_strand_id
1 'polypeptide(L)'
;TDGSKTVWMGEIERMFRTKGLAGFRLYRERAYLEINVQLYNRTPLPQTFLWWANPAVHVNDDYQSIFPPDVFAVMDHGKRAVSTFPIATGTYYKVDYAPGTDISRYKNIPVPTSYMAYHSDFDFLGCYDHGRQAGMLHVANHHLVPGKKQWTWGNSNFGQTWDRQLTDEDGPYIELMCGAFTDNQPDFSWLQPGEEKRFTQTFMPFKAIGGVKNASKDVAINLEIEEGSAEIGVYVTSPRAVTVTVTAAGEITMQRTANLSPEAVLLERVALPAGVTPQQVTLRVSEGDRELIAFTPLPDEHPAPPAPATPAKDPAEIATNEELFLNGLHLEQYRHATYDPEPYYQEALRRDPLDSRCNNALGLRRLRQGLFAEAEAYFRTAVQSLTRRNPNPYDGEPYYNLGLALRWQGRDDEAFDAFYKAVWNAAWQDAGYFELAAIASTRGATDEALDLLDRALDRNRRHHGARLLRAALLRRAGQMGAASIAVEEGLALDPLHYGLLYEQHLLGGAAPVPAMLQDNPHLLAEVALEYTHAGLYNEAEHLLDAAGPGYAMTHYYQGWVRTLAGGRLGAPAEAFARGAAASPDYCFPNELECVPALTAAMAHDPSDARAPYYLGTFYYARRAYDQAIDLWERAAALDPQFATVHRNLGLAYMNKRGDAERARASY
;
A
#
# COMPACT_ATOMS: atom_id res chain seq x y z
N THR A 1 0.63 -32.58 -3.67
CA THR A 1 0.98 -31.17 -3.88
C THR A 1 1.52 -31.02 -5.29
N ASP A 2 1.32 -29.87 -5.94
CA ASP A 2 1.70 -29.58 -7.33
C ASP A 2 3.21 -29.33 -7.55
N GLY A 3 4.04 -29.66 -6.55
CA GLY A 3 5.48 -29.44 -6.57
C GLY A 3 5.92 -27.98 -6.46
N SER A 4 5.00 -27.03 -6.27
CA SER A 4 5.34 -25.61 -6.17
C SER A 4 6.15 -25.27 -4.91
N LYS A 5 6.95 -24.20 -5.00
CA LYS A 5 7.70 -23.62 -3.88
C LYS A 5 7.41 -22.13 -3.82
N THR A 6 7.18 -21.61 -2.62
CA THR A 6 6.92 -20.18 -2.39
C THR A 6 7.94 -19.62 -1.42
N VAL A 7 8.57 -18.50 -1.78
CA VAL A 7 9.36 -17.66 -0.88
C VAL A 7 8.48 -16.51 -0.43
N TRP A 8 8.27 -16.37 0.87
CA TRP A 8 7.49 -15.28 1.44
C TRP A 8 8.41 -14.17 1.91
N MET A 9 8.08 -12.94 1.53
CA MET A 9 8.70 -11.72 2.02
C MET A 9 7.61 -10.87 2.64
N GLY A 10 7.83 -10.34 3.84
CA GLY A 10 6.84 -9.52 4.52
C GLY A 10 7.50 -8.49 5.42
N GLU A 11 6.85 -7.34 5.56
CA GLU A 11 7.31 -6.22 6.37
C GLU A 11 6.10 -5.45 6.93
N ILE A 12 6.25 -4.94 8.15
CA ILE A 12 5.44 -3.84 8.67
C ILE A 12 6.23 -2.56 8.42
N GLU A 13 5.77 -1.71 7.49
CA GLU A 13 6.53 -0.51 7.15
C GLU A 13 6.45 0.54 8.26
N ARG A 14 7.56 1.25 8.46
CA ARG A 14 7.74 2.11 9.63
C ARG A 14 6.88 3.36 9.64
N MET A 15 6.43 3.90 8.52
CA MET A 15 5.82 5.23 8.49
C MET A 15 4.33 5.22 8.81
N PHE A 16 3.59 4.29 8.19
CA PHE A 16 2.13 4.18 8.31
C PHE A 16 1.69 2.89 9.01
N ARG A 17 2.66 2.05 9.42
CA ARG A 17 2.47 0.77 10.15
C ARG A 17 1.59 -0.23 9.40
N THR A 18 1.44 -0.04 8.09
CA THR A 18 0.78 -0.98 7.19
C THR A 18 1.68 -2.19 6.93
N LYS A 19 1.07 -3.33 6.63
CA LYS A 19 1.81 -4.56 6.34
C LYS A 19 1.71 -4.92 4.86
N GLY A 20 2.87 -5.17 4.26
CA GLY A 20 2.99 -5.79 2.94
C GLY A 20 3.50 -7.23 3.08
N LEU A 21 2.91 -8.15 2.33
CA LEU A 21 3.37 -9.54 2.21
C LEU A 21 3.33 -9.94 0.72
N ALA A 22 4.44 -10.47 0.20
CA ALA A 22 4.56 -10.98 -1.15
C ALA A 22 5.08 -12.43 -1.13
N GLY A 23 4.36 -13.33 -1.79
CA GLY A 23 4.74 -14.71 -1.98
C GLY A 23 5.17 -14.95 -3.42
N PHE A 24 6.46 -15.18 -3.63
CA PHE A 24 7.05 -15.50 -4.93
C PHE A 24 7.02 -17.00 -5.14
N ARG A 25 6.15 -17.47 -6.04
CA ARG A 25 5.88 -18.88 -6.27
C ARG A 25 6.37 -19.34 -7.63
N LEU A 26 7.13 -20.43 -7.61
CA LEU A 26 7.56 -21.18 -8.79
C LEU A 26 6.89 -22.54 -8.82
N TYR A 27 6.59 -23.01 -10.02
CA TYR A 27 6.02 -24.31 -10.31
C TYR A 27 7.02 -25.16 -11.09
N ARG A 28 7.02 -26.48 -10.87
CA ARG A 28 7.98 -27.39 -11.51
C ARG A 28 7.90 -27.40 -13.04
N GLU A 29 6.71 -27.26 -13.61
CA GLU A 29 6.45 -27.44 -15.05
C GLU A 29 5.79 -26.21 -15.70
N ARG A 30 5.94 -25.03 -15.09
CA ARG A 30 5.38 -23.78 -15.64
C ARG A 30 6.48 -22.73 -15.76
N ALA A 31 6.58 -22.14 -16.94
CA ALA A 31 7.50 -21.06 -17.28
C ALA A 31 6.91 -19.70 -16.87
N TYR A 32 6.65 -19.52 -15.58
CA TYR A 32 6.29 -18.22 -15.01
C TYR A 32 6.56 -18.13 -13.51
N LEU A 33 6.74 -16.90 -13.05
CA LEU A 33 6.76 -16.53 -11.64
C LEU A 33 5.38 -15.97 -11.25
N GLU A 34 4.71 -16.62 -10.30
CA GLU A 34 3.47 -16.11 -9.72
C GLU A 34 3.81 -15.34 -8.43
N ILE A 35 3.30 -14.13 -8.30
CA ILE A 35 3.46 -13.28 -7.12
C ILE A 35 2.08 -13.09 -6.49
N ASN A 36 1.92 -13.58 -5.26
CA ASN A 36 0.71 -13.36 -4.47
C ASN A 36 0.97 -12.25 -3.46
N VAL A 37 0.21 -11.15 -3.55
CA VAL A 37 0.39 -9.98 -2.70
C VAL A 37 -0.76 -9.83 -1.72
N GLN A 38 -0.43 -9.43 -0.50
CA GLN A 38 -1.35 -9.04 0.55
C GLN A 38 -0.91 -7.69 1.12
N LEU A 39 -1.84 -6.74 1.16
CA LEU A 39 -1.70 -5.44 1.81
C LEU A 39 -2.71 -5.37 2.95
N TYR A 40 -2.26 -5.06 4.16
CA TYR A 40 -3.10 -5.08 5.35
C TYR A 40 -2.90 -3.83 6.20
N ASN A 41 -4.00 -3.18 6.58
CA ASN A 41 -3.99 -2.07 7.52
C ASN A 41 -4.15 -2.59 8.95
N ARG A 42 -3.03 -2.56 9.68
CA ARG A 42 -2.96 -2.96 11.09
C ARG A 42 -3.47 -1.89 12.04
N THR A 43 -3.64 -0.66 11.58
CA THR A 43 -3.91 0.50 12.42
C THR A 43 -5.41 0.75 12.55
N PRO A 44 -5.88 1.39 13.63
CA PRO A 44 -7.29 1.73 13.79
C PRO A 44 -7.71 2.91 12.90
N LEU A 45 -6.83 3.46 12.06
CA LEU A 45 -7.10 4.61 11.21
C LEU A 45 -7.06 4.19 9.73
N PRO A 46 -7.88 4.78 8.85
CA PRO A 46 -7.74 4.57 7.41
C PRO A 46 -6.31 4.89 6.95
N GLN A 47 -5.72 4.09 6.08
CA GLN A 47 -4.42 4.38 5.49
C GLN A 47 -4.55 4.49 3.98
N THR A 48 -3.66 5.25 3.37
CA THR A 48 -3.50 5.26 1.91
C THR A 48 -2.32 4.37 1.54
N PHE A 49 -2.38 3.68 0.41
CA PHE A 49 -1.30 2.86 -0.09
C PHE A 49 -1.12 3.03 -1.60
N LEU A 50 0.08 2.70 -2.07
CA LEU A 50 0.42 2.65 -3.49
C LEU A 50 1.27 1.41 -3.71
N TRP A 51 0.86 0.52 -4.63
CA TRP A 51 1.61 -0.69 -4.96
C TRP A 51 1.97 -0.72 -6.44
N TRP A 52 3.25 -0.94 -6.72
CA TRP A 52 3.77 -1.21 -8.06
C TRP A 52 4.83 -2.31 -8.01
N ALA A 53 4.69 -3.31 -8.87
CA ALA A 53 5.76 -4.28 -9.16
C ALA A 53 6.60 -3.74 -10.32
N ASN A 54 7.92 -3.59 -10.12
CA ASN A 54 8.82 -2.89 -11.05
C ASN A 54 9.98 -3.79 -11.51
N PRO A 55 9.73 -4.90 -12.23
CA PRO A 55 10.82 -5.67 -12.82
C PRO A 55 11.60 -4.85 -13.86
N ALA A 56 12.92 -4.88 -13.71
CA ALA A 56 13.84 -4.40 -14.73
C ALA A 56 14.01 -5.45 -15.84
N VAL A 57 14.01 -5.00 -17.09
CA VAL A 57 14.23 -5.82 -18.28
C VAL A 57 15.34 -5.20 -19.11
N HIS A 58 16.33 -6.01 -19.49
CA HIS A 58 17.40 -5.59 -20.38
C HIS A 58 16.86 -5.08 -21.72
N VAL A 59 17.43 -3.98 -22.24
CA VAL A 59 17.04 -3.40 -23.53
C VAL A 59 18.22 -3.17 -24.48
N ASN A 60 17.92 -2.94 -25.76
CA ASN A 60 18.86 -2.63 -26.84
C ASN A 60 18.07 -1.98 -28.00
N ASP A 61 18.72 -1.75 -29.14
CA ASP A 61 18.09 -1.12 -30.31
C ASP A 61 16.96 -1.96 -30.94
N ASP A 62 16.93 -3.25 -30.68
CA ASP A 62 15.91 -4.21 -31.12
C ASP A 62 14.74 -4.34 -30.16
N TYR A 63 14.80 -3.70 -29.00
CA TYR A 63 13.76 -3.74 -27.98
C TYR A 63 12.52 -2.93 -28.36
N GLN A 64 11.35 -3.53 -28.11
CA GLN A 64 10.05 -2.90 -28.22
C GLN A 64 9.18 -3.22 -27.00
N SER A 65 8.50 -2.21 -26.46
CA SER A 65 7.44 -2.39 -25.48
C SER A 65 6.14 -2.80 -26.13
N ILE A 66 5.44 -3.72 -25.49
CA ILE A 66 4.18 -4.27 -25.97
C ILE A 66 3.10 -3.90 -24.96
N PHE A 67 2.44 -2.79 -25.22
CA PHE A 67 1.20 -2.44 -24.53
C PHE A 67 0.03 -3.13 -25.25
N PRO A 68 -1.07 -3.42 -24.54
CA PRO A 68 -2.24 -4.01 -25.18
C PRO A 68 -2.75 -3.21 -26.39
N PRO A 69 -3.42 -3.87 -27.35
CA PRO A 69 -3.89 -3.22 -28.58
C PRO A 69 -4.88 -2.07 -28.38
N ASP A 70 -5.53 -1.99 -27.22
CA ASP A 70 -6.46 -0.90 -26.88
C ASP A 70 -5.78 0.31 -26.21
N VAL A 71 -4.46 0.29 -26.00
CA VAL A 71 -3.73 1.45 -25.50
C VAL A 71 -3.36 2.38 -26.66
N PHE A 72 -4.14 3.44 -26.83
CA PHE A 72 -3.90 4.50 -27.82
C PHE A 72 -3.32 5.79 -27.22
N ALA A 73 -3.23 5.89 -25.89
CA ALA A 73 -2.70 7.06 -25.20
C ALA A 73 -1.88 6.67 -23.95
N VAL A 74 -0.84 7.46 -23.70
CA VAL A 74 0.04 7.35 -22.53
C VAL A 74 0.15 8.69 -21.80
N MET A 75 0.42 8.61 -20.50
CA MET A 75 0.47 9.77 -19.59
C MET A 75 1.73 9.76 -18.73
N ASP A 76 2.10 10.93 -18.23
CA ASP A 76 3.17 11.07 -17.26
C ASP A 76 2.69 10.90 -15.80
N HIS A 77 3.62 11.13 -14.87
CA HIS A 77 3.32 11.21 -13.45
C HIS A 77 2.30 12.31 -13.13
N GLY A 78 1.21 11.93 -12.47
CA GLY A 78 0.14 12.86 -12.09
C GLY A 78 -0.71 13.32 -13.28
N LYS A 79 -0.63 12.63 -14.42
CA LYS A 79 -1.46 12.88 -15.62
C LYS A 79 -1.34 14.32 -16.15
N ARG A 80 -0.16 14.96 -16.04
CA ARG A 80 0.10 16.36 -16.42
C ARG A 80 0.47 16.53 -17.89
N ALA A 81 0.99 15.48 -18.53
CA ALA A 81 1.26 15.42 -19.95
C ALA A 81 0.67 14.13 -20.53
N VAL A 82 0.15 14.22 -21.76
CA VAL A 82 -0.53 13.12 -22.47
C VAL A 82 0.03 13.05 -23.89
N SER A 83 0.26 11.84 -24.40
CA SER A 83 0.68 11.57 -25.78
C SER A 83 -0.10 10.41 -26.36
N THR A 84 -0.24 10.37 -27.68
CA THR A 84 -0.68 9.16 -28.41
C THR A 84 0.37 8.05 -28.33
N PHE A 85 -0.08 6.80 -28.42
CA PHE A 85 0.76 5.60 -28.42
C PHE A 85 0.28 4.62 -29.51
N PRO A 86 1.18 3.86 -30.17
CA PRO A 86 2.64 3.87 -30.04
C PRO A 86 3.32 5.06 -30.73
N ILE A 87 2.61 5.74 -31.64
CA ILE A 87 3.16 6.89 -32.37
C ILE A 87 2.85 8.17 -31.59
N ALA A 88 3.86 8.75 -30.96
CA ALA A 88 3.77 10.05 -30.29
C ALA A 88 3.83 11.19 -31.31
N THR A 89 3.00 12.21 -31.12
CA THR A 89 3.01 13.44 -31.92
C THR A 89 3.13 14.65 -31.01
N GLY A 90 3.85 15.69 -31.47
CA GLY A 90 4.05 16.91 -30.69
C GLY A 90 4.98 16.72 -29.49
N THR A 91 4.82 17.56 -28.47
CA THR A 91 5.73 17.59 -27.31
C THR A 91 5.24 16.74 -26.15
N TYR A 92 6.07 15.80 -25.72
CA TYR A 92 5.88 15.04 -24.49
C TYR A 92 7.16 15.10 -23.66
N TYR A 93 7.04 15.39 -22.36
CA TYR A 93 8.20 15.47 -21.45
C TYR A 93 9.33 16.41 -21.94
N LYS A 94 8.95 17.55 -22.56
CA LYS A 94 9.85 18.55 -23.17
C LYS A 94 10.63 18.06 -24.41
N VAL A 95 10.29 16.89 -24.96
CA VAL A 95 10.83 16.35 -26.20
C VAL A 95 9.78 16.49 -27.30
N ASP A 96 10.19 16.96 -28.48
CA ASP A 96 9.35 17.01 -29.67
C ASP A 96 9.45 15.70 -30.47
N TYR A 97 8.32 15.02 -30.61
CA TYR A 97 8.16 13.75 -31.32
C TYR A 97 7.48 13.91 -32.69
N ALA A 98 7.28 15.15 -33.17
CA ALA A 98 6.70 15.42 -34.48
C ALA A 98 7.61 14.94 -35.66
N PRO A 99 7.02 14.59 -36.83
CA PRO A 99 5.59 14.50 -37.12
C PRO A 99 4.92 13.23 -36.56
N GLY A 100 5.71 12.27 -36.09
CA GLY A 100 5.26 11.01 -35.51
C GLY A 100 6.46 10.12 -35.18
N THR A 101 6.65 9.78 -33.91
CA THR A 101 7.76 8.91 -33.46
C THR A 101 7.21 7.70 -32.74
N ASP A 102 7.66 6.49 -33.12
CA ASP A 102 7.30 5.27 -32.43
C ASP A 102 8.02 5.19 -31.07
N ILE A 103 7.31 5.56 -30.01
CA ILE A 103 7.81 5.55 -28.62
C ILE A 103 7.67 4.17 -27.96
N SER A 104 7.18 3.14 -28.67
CA SER A 104 7.29 1.75 -28.21
C SER A 104 8.71 1.21 -28.38
N ARG A 105 9.54 1.80 -29.24
CA ARG A 105 10.92 1.38 -29.51
C ARG A 105 11.91 2.09 -28.60
N TYR A 106 12.70 1.34 -27.82
CA TYR A 106 13.66 1.93 -26.87
C TYR A 106 14.61 2.95 -27.51
N LYS A 107 15.12 2.63 -28.71
CA LYS A 107 16.03 3.49 -29.47
C LYS A 107 15.48 4.87 -29.86
N ASN A 108 14.17 5.09 -29.72
CA ASN A 108 13.52 6.35 -30.06
C ASN A 108 13.25 7.23 -28.83
N ILE A 109 13.65 6.81 -27.62
CA ILE A 109 13.35 7.51 -26.38
C ILE A 109 14.63 8.17 -25.84
N PRO A 110 14.87 9.47 -26.09
CA PRO A 110 16.16 10.09 -25.79
C PRO A 110 16.34 10.48 -24.32
N VAL A 111 15.27 10.64 -23.54
CA VAL A 111 15.34 11.20 -22.18
C VAL A 111 14.65 10.29 -21.15
N PRO A 112 14.95 10.46 -19.85
CA PRO A 112 14.25 9.73 -18.81
C PRO A 112 12.75 10.00 -18.86
N THR A 113 11.96 8.95 -19.09
CA THR A 113 10.54 9.11 -19.40
C THR A 113 9.71 7.96 -18.82
N SER A 114 8.56 8.31 -18.26
CA SER A 114 7.49 7.38 -17.87
C SER A 114 6.39 7.41 -18.94
N TYR A 115 5.89 6.24 -19.31
CA TYR A 115 4.69 6.08 -20.13
C TYR A 115 3.70 5.19 -19.38
N MET A 116 2.68 5.79 -18.77
CA MET A 116 1.57 5.07 -18.14
C MET A 116 0.46 4.92 -19.16
N ALA A 117 -0.06 3.71 -19.37
CA ALA A 117 -1.24 3.50 -20.20
C ALA A 117 -2.42 4.29 -19.63
N TYR A 118 -3.21 4.93 -20.51
CA TYR A 118 -4.44 5.60 -20.10
C TYR A 118 -5.47 4.63 -19.55
N HIS A 119 -5.75 3.57 -20.31
CA HIS A 119 -6.74 2.57 -19.99
C HIS A 119 -6.47 1.33 -20.86
N SER A 120 -6.84 0.15 -20.35
CA SER A 120 -6.85 -1.09 -21.13
C SER A 120 -7.71 -2.16 -20.43
N ASP A 121 -8.56 -2.82 -21.21
CA ASP A 121 -9.43 -3.94 -20.84
C ASP A 121 -8.71 -5.30 -20.94
N PHE A 122 -7.43 -5.29 -21.33
CA PHE A 122 -6.59 -6.49 -21.39
C PHE A 122 -5.82 -6.70 -20.09
N ASP A 123 -5.59 -7.98 -19.78
CA ASP A 123 -4.92 -8.41 -18.56
C ASP A 123 -3.38 -8.37 -18.64
N PHE A 124 -2.78 -7.90 -19.75
CA PHE A 124 -1.33 -8.03 -19.98
C PHE A 124 -0.58 -6.71 -20.23
N LEU A 125 0.73 -6.73 -20.01
CA LEU A 125 1.72 -5.73 -20.43
C LEU A 125 3.00 -6.49 -20.73
N GLY A 126 3.82 -6.07 -21.69
CA GLY A 126 5.11 -6.70 -21.85
C GLY A 126 6.08 -5.99 -22.76
N CYS A 127 6.98 -6.79 -23.31
CA CYS A 127 8.01 -6.36 -24.23
C CYS A 127 8.47 -7.48 -25.15
N TYR A 128 9.13 -7.13 -26.24
CA TYR A 128 9.73 -8.04 -27.17
C TYR A 128 11.06 -7.50 -27.69
N ASP A 129 12.10 -8.31 -27.62
CA ASP A 129 13.39 -8.08 -28.25
C ASP A 129 13.40 -8.83 -29.59
N HIS A 130 13.40 -8.06 -30.68
CA HIS A 130 13.33 -8.60 -32.04
C HIS A 130 14.61 -9.37 -32.43
N GLY A 131 15.77 -8.96 -31.92
CA GLY A 131 17.05 -9.62 -32.19
C GLY A 131 17.19 -10.94 -31.46
N ARG A 132 16.68 -11.03 -30.22
CA ARG A 132 16.64 -12.28 -29.42
C ARG A 132 15.43 -13.15 -29.74
N GLN A 133 14.45 -12.62 -30.46
CA GLN A 133 13.14 -13.24 -30.70
C GLN A 133 12.45 -13.71 -29.41
N ALA A 134 12.58 -12.92 -28.34
CA ALA A 134 12.07 -13.28 -27.01
C ALA A 134 11.60 -12.04 -26.24
N GLY A 135 10.76 -12.25 -25.24
CA GLY A 135 10.18 -11.17 -24.46
C GLY A 135 9.72 -11.60 -23.08
N MET A 136 9.18 -10.64 -22.34
CA MET A 136 8.56 -10.86 -21.04
C MET A 136 7.16 -10.25 -21.03
N LEU A 137 6.23 -10.95 -20.40
CA LEU A 137 4.87 -10.49 -20.16
C LEU A 137 4.60 -10.46 -18.66
N HIS A 138 3.89 -9.42 -18.24
CA HIS A 138 3.08 -9.40 -17.04
C HIS A 138 1.64 -9.77 -17.41
N VAL A 139 0.99 -10.58 -16.58
CA VAL A 139 -0.45 -10.87 -16.66
C VAL A 139 -1.09 -10.78 -15.28
N ALA A 140 -2.17 -10.03 -15.16
CA ALA A 140 -3.00 -9.93 -13.96
C ALA A 140 -4.41 -9.44 -14.30
N ASN A 141 -5.39 -9.71 -13.43
CA ASN A 141 -6.75 -9.17 -13.57
C ASN A 141 -6.72 -7.64 -13.59
N HIS A 142 -7.02 -7.02 -14.73
CA HIS A 142 -6.95 -5.57 -14.92
C HIS A 142 -7.91 -4.76 -14.03
N HIS A 143 -8.97 -5.37 -13.48
CA HIS A 143 -9.84 -4.69 -12.50
C HIS A 143 -9.16 -4.49 -11.14
N LEU A 144 -8.16 -5.31 -10.80
CA LEU A 144 -7.36 -5.20 -9.57
C LEU A 144 -5.98 -4.60 -9.84
N VAL A 145 -5.41 -4.89 -11.00
CA VAL A 145 -4.07 -4.45 -11.43
C VAL A 145 -4.17 -3.68 -12.76
N PRO A 146 -4.83 -2.50 -12.76
CA PRO A 146 -5.04 -1.72 -13.98
C PRO A 146 -3.77 -1.03 -14.48
N GLY A 147 -2.85 -0.68 -13.57
CA GLY A 147 -1.67 0.11 -13.89
C GLY A 147 -0.72 -0.63 -14.81
N LYS A 148 -0.48 -0.06 -15.99
CA LYS A 148 0.49 -0.55 -16.97
C LYS A 148 1.43 0.59 -17.30
N LYS A 149 2.71 0.47 -16.94
CA LYS A 149 3.68 1.54 -17.10
C LYS A 149 5.00 1.01 -17.62
N GLN A 150 5.62 1.80 -18.47
CA GLN A 150 7.02 1.67 -18.82
C GLN A 150 7.79 2.86 -18.26
N TRP A 151 8.99 2.62 -17.74
CA TRP A 151 9.94 3.67 -17.42
C TRP A 151 11.34 3.35 -17.92
N THR A 152 12.06 4.36 -18.41
CA THR A 152 13.44 4.25 -18.87
C THR A 152 14.21 5.53 -18.57
N TRP A 153 15.54 5.41 -18.41
CA TRP A 153 16.48 6.53 -18.41
C TRP A 153 16.65 7.19 -19.80
N GLY A 154 16.11 6.57 -20.85
CA GLY A 154 16.31 6.97 -22.25
C GLY A 154 17.63 6.45 -22.81
N ASN A 155 17.81 6.57 -24.13
CA ASN A 155 18.96 6.01 -24.85
C ASN A 155 20.05 7.03 -25.20
N SER A 156 19.89 8.30 -24.80
CA SER A 156 20.92 9.32 -25.00
C SER A 156 22.08 9.16 -24.02
N ASN A 157 23.13 9.97 -24.18
CA ASN A 157 24.29 9.97 -23.28
C ASN A 157 23.91 10.19 -21.80
N PHE A 158 22.80 10.91 -21.52
CA PHE A 158 22.30 11.05 -20.15
C PHE A 158 21.86 9.71 -19.57
N GLY A 159 21.02 8.97 -20.30
CA GLY A 159 20.51 7.68 -19.84
C GLY A 159 21.62 6.64 -19.71
N GLN A 160 22.49 6.55 -20.73
CA GLN A 160 23.67 5.68 -20.70
C GLN A 160 24.64 6.00 -19.54
N THR A 161 24.64 7.23 -19.04
CA THR A 161 25.44 7.59 -17.85
C THR A 161 24.84 7.01 -16.59
N TRP A 162 23.51 7.03 -16.43
CA TRP A 162 22.83 6.39 -15.31
C TRP A 162 22.96 4.88 -15.34
N ASP A 163 22.87 4.26 -16.52
CA ASP A 163 23.07 2.82 -16.67
C ASP A 163 24.44 2.39 -16.12
N ARG A 164 25.51 3.15 -16.42
CA ARG A 164 26.87 2.91 -15.87
C ARG A 164 27.00 3.12 -14.35
N GLN A 165 26.08 3.85 -13.73
CA GLN A 165 26.11 4.13 -12.27
C GLN A 165 25.23 3.16 -11.48
N LEU A 166 24.22 2.58 -12.12
CA LEU A 166 23.20 1.75 -11.48
C LEU A 166 23.31 0.26 -11.85
N THR A 167 24.09 -0.05 -12.89
CA THR A 167 24.36 -1.44 -13.30
C THR A 167 25.86 -1.68 -13.31
N ASP A 168 26.26 -2.88 -12.87
CA ASP A 168 27.65 -3.32 -12.97
C ASP A 168 27.97 -3.66 -14.43
N GLU A 169 27.51 -4.83 -14.90
CA GLU A 169 27.77 -5.35 -16.25
C GLU A 169 26.50 -5.59 -17.09
N ASP A 170 25.30 -5.44 -16.49
CA ASP A 170 24.02 -5.76 -17.12
C ASP A 170 23.56 -4.76 -18.21
N GLY A 171 24.05 -3.51 -18.17
CA GLY A 171 23.79 -2.51 -19.20
C GLY A 171 22.40 -1.87 -19.14
N PRO A 172 21.91 -1.29 -20.25
CA PRO A 172 20.67 -0.53 -20.26
C PRO A 172 19.46 -1.41 -19.97
N TYR A 173 18.54 -0.87 -19.18
CA TYR A 173 17.29 -1.54 -18.83
C TYR A 173 16.09 -0.59 -18.94
N ILE A 174 14.90 -1.18 -18.95
CA ILE A 174 13.67 -0.47 -18.65
C ILE A 174 12.89 -1.19 -17.57
N GLU A 175 12.00 -0.46 -16.90
CA GLU A 175 11.12 -1.02 -15.89
C GLU A 175 9.73 -1.23 -16.49
N LEU A 176 9.25 -2.48 -16.47
CA LEU A 176 7.86 -2.82 -16.79
C LEU A 176 7.04 -2.79 -15.50
N MET A 177 6.48 -1.64 -15.19
CA MET A 177 5.84 -1.38 -13.90
C MET A 177 4.34 -1.69 -13.95
N CYS A 178 3.85 -2.45 -12.96
CA CYS A 178 2.47 -2.91 -12.91
C CYS A 178 1.80 -2.52 -11.58
N GLY A 179 0.75 -1.70 -11.65
CA GLY A 179 0.12 -1.05 -10.51
C GLY A 179 -1.18 -1.72 -10.06
N ALA A 180 -1.33 -1.97 -8.75
CA ALA A 180 -2.54 -2.56 -8.17
C ALA A 180 -3.40 -1.52 -7.43
N PHE A 181 -4.71 -1.49 -7.73
CA PHE A 181 -5.66 -0.47 -7.28
C PHE A 181 -5.23 0.97 -7.64
N THR A 182 -4.49 1.11 -8.74
CA THR A 182 -3.90 2.38 -9.18
C THR A 182 -3.53 2.28 -10.66
N ASP A 183 -3.84 3.31 -11.45
CA ASP A 183 -3.48 3.37 -12.87
C ASP A 183 -2.28 4.30 -13.15
N ASN A 184 -1.90 5.14 -12.19
CA ASN A 184 -0.87 6.17 -12.35
C ASN A 184 -0.04 6.39 -11.07
N GLN A 185 0.95 7.27 -11.13
CA GLN A 185 1.81 7.62 -10.01
C GLN A 185 1.96 9.15 -9.90
N PRO A 186 1.67 9.78 -8.76
CA PRO A 186 0.96 9.19 -7.61
C PRO A 186 -0.51 8.91 -7.96
N ASP A 187 -1.10 7.85 -7.43
CA ASP A 187 -2.56 7.61 -7.42
C ASP A 187 -2.86 6.58 -6.34
N PHE A 188 -2.96 7.05 -5.10
CA PHE A 188 -3.07 6.19 -3.93
C PHE A 188 -4.50 5.70 -3.74
N SER A 189 -4.64 4.47 -3.23
CA SER A 189 -5.91 3.88 -2.82
C SER A 189 -6.06 3.84 -1.30
N TRP A 190 -7.30 3.75 -0.81
CA TRP A 190 -7.60 3.60 0.62
C TRP A 190 -7.53 2.15 1.08
N LEU A 191 -7.16 1.96 2.34
CA LEU A 191 -7.18 0.71 3.10
C LEU A 191 -7.74 1.00 4.50
N GLN A 192 -8.96 0.53 4.78
CA GLN A 192 -9.69 0.78 6.02
C GLN A 192 -9.10 0.01 7.22
N PRO A 193 -9.41 0.38 8.47
CA PRO A 193 -8.93 -0.35 9.65
C PRO A 193 -9.28 -1.83 9.57
N GLY A 194 -8.29 -2.72 9.76
CA GLY A 194 -8.50 -4.17 9.67
C GLY A 194 -8.70 -4.72 8.25
N GLU A 195 -8.77 -3.85 7.23
CA GLU A 195 -8.96 -4.26 5.83
C GLU A 195 -7.70 -4.91 5.25
N GLU A 196 -7.93 -5.96 4.47
CA GLU A 196 -6.91 -6.61 3.67
C GLU A 196 -7.28 -6.56 2.18
N LYS A 197 -6.32 -6.17 1.33
CA LYS A 197 -6.41 -6.28 -0.14
C LYS A 197 -5.43 -7.33 -0.65
N ARG A 198 -5.89 -8.19 -1.57
CA ARG A 198 -5.06 -9.20 -2.24
C ARG A 198 -5.24 -9.20 -3.74
N PHE A 199 -4.17 -9.54 -4.42
CA PHE A 199 -4.13 -9.71 -5.87
C PHE A 199 -2.96 -10.63 -6.24
N THR A 200 -3.01 -11.15 -7.46
CA THR A 200 -1.97 -12.03 -8.02
C THR A 200 -1.46 -11.41 -9.30
N GLN A 201 -0.14 -11.43 -9.47
CA GLN A 201 0.55 -10.98 -10.68
C GLN A 201 1.41 -12.13 -11.20
N THR A 202 1.45 -12.33 -12.51
CA THR A 202 2.29 -13.34 -13.14
C THR A 202 3.29 -12.65 -14.06
N PHE A 203 4.57 -12.98 -13.92
CA PHE A 203 5.62 -12.59 -14.86
C PHE A 203 6.10 -13.83 -15.61
N MET A 204 6.07 -13.79 -16.94
CA MET A 204 6.36 -14.95 -17.78
C MET A 204 7.22 -14.58 -18.99
N PRO A 205 8.28 -15.33 -19.30
CA PRO A 205 8.96 -15.23 -20.57
C PRO A 205 8.06 -15.75 -21.71
N PHE A 206 8.30 -15.28 -22.92
CA PHE A 206 7.77 -15.88 -24.14
C PHE A 206 8.80 -15.71 -25.27
N LYS A 207 8.63 -16.46 -26.36
CA LYS A 207 9.56 -16.42 -27.49
C LYS A 207 8.92 -16.71 -28.83
N ALA A 208 9.61 -16.31 -29.89
CA ALA A 208 9.36 -16.54 -31.30
C ALA A 208 8.07 -15.95 -31.89
N ILE A 209 7.01 -15.75 -31.11
CA ILE A 209 5.69 -15.37 -31.62
C ILE A 209 5.53 -13.88 -31.99
N GLY A 210 6.54 -13.03 -31.77
CA GLY A 210 6.46 -11.59 -32.09
C GLY A 210 5.65 -10.76 -31.09
N GLY A 211 5.09 -9.63 -31.55
CA GLY A 211 4.34 -8.69 -30.71
C GLY A 211 2.98 -9.24 -30.25
N VAL A 212 2.91 -9.68 -29.00
CA VAL A 212 1.70 -10.28 -28.41
C VAL A 212 0.50 -9.34 -28.49
N LYS A 213 -0.64 -9.88 -28.94
CA LYS A 213 -1.92 -9.15 -29.06
C LYS A 213 -2.90 -9.47 -27.93
N ASN A 214 -2.81 -10.67 -27.36
CA ASN A 214 -3.53 -11.03 -26.15
C ASN A 214 -2.74 -12.09 -25.36
N ALA A 215 -2.82 -12.05 -24.03
CA ALA A 215 -2.18 -13.04 -23.16
C ALA A 215 -3.00 -13.33 -21.90
N SER A 216 -2.93 -14.58 -21.47
CA SER A 216 -3.26 -15.05 -20.13
C SER A 216 -2.00 -15.65 -19.49
N LYS A 217 -2.07 -16.06 -18.22
CA LYS A 217 -0.94 -16.76 -17.56
C LYS A 217 -0.55 -18.09 -18.22
N ASP A 218 -1.42 -18.60 -19.08
CA ASP A 218 -1.34 -19.93 -19.68
C ASP A 218 -0.94 -19.89 -21.16
N VAL A 219 -1.41 -18.87 -21.90
CA VAL A 219 -1.23 -18.75 -23.36
C VAL A 219 -0.99 -17.30 -23.74
N ALA A 220 -0.04 -17.05 -24.64
CA ALA A 220 0.14 -15.78 -25.33
C ALA A 220 -0.04 -15.98 -26.83
N ILE A 221 -0.75 -15.06 -27.49
CA ILE A 221 -1.02 -15.14 -28.92
C ILE A 221 -0.64 -13.86 -29.66
N ASN A 222 -0.15 -14.03 -30.87
CA ASN A 222 0.03 -12.97 -31.85
C ASN A 222 -0.80 -13.29 -33.09
N LEU A 223 -1.42 -12.26 -33.64
CA LEU A 223 -2.16 -12.28 -34.90
C LEU A 223 -1.82 -10.98 -35.62
N GLU A 224 -1.06 -11.10 -36.71
CA GLU A 224 -0.78 -9.99 -37.63
C GLU A 224 -1.48 -10.28 -38.96
N ILE A 225 -2.15 -9.27 -39.50
CA ILE A 225 -2.85 -9.38 -40.79
C ILE A 225 -2.03 -8.67 -41.85
N GLU A 226 -1.60 -9.42 -42.85
CA GLU A 226 -0.97 -8.91 -44.08
C GLU A 226 -1.95 -9.04 -45.25
N GLU A 227 -1.64 -8.40 -46.38
CA GLU A 227 -2.46 -8.51 -47.59
C GLU A 227 -2.65 -9.99 -48.01
N GLY A 228 -3.87 -10.51 -47.81
CA GLY A 228 -4.27 -11.87 -48.20
C GLY A 228 -3.86 -12.98 -47.23
N SER A 229 -3.26 -12.69 -46.07
CA SER A 229 -2.89 -13.72 -45.09
C SER A 229 -2.83 -13.23 -43.65
N ALA A 230 -3.06 -14.13 -42.70
CA ALA A 230 -2.80 -13.93 -41.28
C ALA A 230 -1.53 -14.68 -40.86
N GLU A 231 -0.57 -13.98 -40.26
CA GLU A 231 0.57 -14.59 -39.56
C GLU A 231 0.17 -14.79 -38.09
N ILE A 232 0.21 -16.03 -37.62
CA ILE A 232 -0.21 -16.39 -36.26
C ILE A 232 0.95 -16.95 -35.45
N GLY A 233 0.95 -16.62 -34.16
CA GLY A 233 1.87 -17.18 -33.19
C GLY A 233 1.14 -17.61 -31.92
N VAL A 234 1.43 -18.82 -31.43
CA VAL A 234 0.90 -19.34 -30.16
C VAL A 234 2.03 -19.87 -29.27
N TYR A 235 2.13 -19.30 -28.07
CA TYR A 235 3.05 -19.71 -27.01
C TYR A 235 2.26 -20.16 -25.78
N VAL A 236 2.73 -21.22 -25.10
CA VAL A 236 2.14 -21.75 -23.87
C VAL A 236 3.17 -21.80 -22.75
N THR A 237 2.75 -21.52 -21.52
CA THR A 237 3.65 -21.49 -20.35
C THR A 237 3.86 -22.85 -19.70
N SER A 238 3.15 -23.89 -20.13
CA SER A 238 3.35 -25.28 -19.68
C SER A 238 2.97 -26.25 -20.79
N PRO A 239 3.54 -27.47 -20.85
CA PRO A 239 3.16 -28.49 -21.82
C PRO A 239 1.64 -28.71 -21.85
N ARG A 240 1.03 -28.58 -23.02
CA ARG A 240 -0.43 -28.77 -23.21
C ARG A 240 -0.79 -29.08 -24.66
N ALA A 241 -1.88 -29.81 -24.83
CA ALA A 241 -2.49 -30.07 -26.14
C ALA A 241 -3.57 -29.02 -26.38
N VAL A 242 -3.41 -28.19 -27.41
CA VAL A 242 -4.36 -27.12 -27.74
C VAL A 242 -4.89 -27.27 -29.15
N THR A 243 -6.11 -26.80 -29.35
CA THR A 243 -6.70 -26.56 -30.67
C THR A 243 -6.61 -25.07 -30.98
N VAL A 244 -5.91 -24.75 -32.06
CA VAL A 244 -5.77 -23.40 -32.60
C VAL A 244 -6.70 -23.27 -33.78
N THR A 245 -7.56 -22.25 -33.76
CA THR A 245 -8.55 -22.00 -34.79
C THR A 245 -8.41 -20.55 -35.26
N VAL A 246 -8.35 -20.37 -36.58
CA VAL A 246 -8.48 -19.06 -37.23
C VAL A 246 -9.82 -19.04 -37.94
N THR A 247 -10.64 -18.04 -37.63
CA THR A 247 -11.87 -17.75 -38.35
C THR A 247 -11.73 -16.46 -39.14
N ALA A 248 -12.34 -16.40 -40.33
CA ALA A 248 -12.45 -15.20 -41.15
C ALA A 248 -13.90 -15.04 -41.60
N ALA A 249 -14.51 -13.88 -41.32
CA ALA A 249 -15.93 -13.60 -41.61
C ALA A 249 -16.91 -14.67 -41.09
N GLY A 250 -16.59 -15.29 -39.95
CA GLY A 250 -17.40 -16.32 -39.30
C GLY A 250 -17.10 -17.76 -39.75
N GLU A 251 -16.31 -17.97 -40.79
CA GLU A 251 -15.94 -19.29 -41.30
C GLU A 251 -14.54 -19.71 -40.81
N ILE A 252 -14.33 -21.01 -40.57
CA ILE A 252 -13.02 -21.53 -40.16
C ILE A 252 -12.09 -21.59 -41.38
N THR A 253 -11.02 -20.81 -41.36
CA THR A 253 -9.96 -20.85 -42.39
C THR A 253 -8.83 -21.81 -42.01
N MET A 254 -8.60 -22.01 -40.71
CA MET A 254 -7.66 -22.99 -40.18
C MET A 254 -8.14 -23.55 -38.86
N GLN A 255 -7.96 -24.85 -38.66
CA GLN A 255 -8.09 -25.51 -37.37
C GLN A 255 -7.00 -26.57 -37.22
N ARG A 256 -6.17 -26.45 -36.20
CA ARG A 256 -5.05 -27.36 -35.95
C ARG A 256 -4.94 -27.73 -34.48
N THR A 257 -4.77 -29.02 -34.21
CA THR A 257 -4.36 -29.49 -32.88
C THR A 257 -2.84 -29.57 -32.80
N ALA A 258 -2.26 -29.00 -31.75
CA ALA A 258 -0.82 -28.99 -31.51
C ALA A 258 -0.51 -29.29 -30.04
N ASN A 259 0.54 -30.08 -29.82
CA ASN A 259 1.14 -30.26 -28.50
C ASN A 259 2.23 -29.20 -28.35
N LEU A 260 1.95 -28.17 -27.56
CA LEU A 260 2.85 -27.05 -27.35
C LEU A 260 3.51 -27.15 -25.97
N SER A 261 4.64 -26.48 -25.81
CA SER A 261 5.36 -26.34 -24.54
C SER A 261 6.09 -25.00 -24.51
N PRO A 262 6.69 -24.60 -23.37
CA PRO A 262 7.59 -23.44 -23.33
C PRO A 262 8.76 -23.52 -24.32
N GLU A 263 9.05 -24.69 -24.89
CA GLU A 263 10.08 -24.92 -25.89
C GLU A 263 9.52 -25.03 -27.32
N ALA A 264 8.28 -25.50 -27.47
CA ALA A 264 7.62 -25.72 -28.76
C ALA A 264 6.45 -24.74 -28.97
N VAL A 265 6.65 -23.79 -29.89
CA VAL A 265 5.64 -22.79 -30.30
C VAL A 265 4.93 -23.19 -31.59
N LEU A 266 3.76 -22.61 -31.84
CA LEU A 266 3.12 -22.67 -33.16
C LEU A 266 3.35 -21.34 -33.88
N LEU A 267 3.89 -21.40 -35.09
CA LEU A 267 3.97 -20.28 -36.04
C LEU A 267 3.38 -20.74 -37.36
N GLU A 268 2.40 -20.02 -37.89
CA GLU A 268 1.76 -20.36 -39.16
C GLU A 268 1.30 -19.15 -39.94
N ARG A 269 1.38 -19.25 -41.27
CA ARG A 269 0.73 -18.34 -42.20
C ARG A 269 -0.56 -18.97 -42.72
N VAL A 270 -1.67 -18.30 -42.49
CA VAL A 270 -3.01 -18.74 -42.92
C VAL A 270 -3.48 -17.84 -44.06
N ALA A 271 -3.82 -18.42 -45.21
CA ALA A 271 -4.41 -17.66 -46.32
C ALA A 271 -5.81 -17.14 -45.94
N LEU A 272 -6.08 -15.87 -46.24
CA LEU A 272 -7.37 -15.23 -45.96
C LEU A 272 -8.18 -15.07 -47.25
N PRO A 273 -9.53 -15.18 -47.18
CA PRO A 273 -10.39 -14.83 -48.30
C PRO A 273 -10.21 -13.37 -48.72
N ALA A 274 -10.39 -13.09 -50.01
CA ALA A 274 -10.30 -11.73 -50.54
C ALA A 274 -11.37 -10.82 -49.92
N GLY A 275 -10.99 -9.59 -49.57
CA GLY A 275 -11.91 -8.57 -49.03
C GLY A 275 -12.24 -8.71 -47.54
N VAL A 276 -11.63 -9.66 -46.83
CA VAL A 276 -11.75 -9.78 -45.37
C VAL A 276 -10.96 -8.65 -44.70
N THR A 277 -11.63 -7.94 -43.79
CA THR A 277 -10.99 -6.91 -42.95
C THR A 277 -10.33 -7.54 -41.72
N PRO A 278 -9.32 -6.90 -41.11
CA PRO A 278 -8.69 -7.40 -39.89
C PRO A 278 -9.70 -7.72 -38.78
N GLN A 279 -10.72 -6.88 -38.60
CA GLN A 279 -11.75 -7.02 -37.56
C GLN A 279 -12.69 -8.23 -37.80
N GLN A 280 -12.60 -8.89 -38.94
CA GLN A 280 -13.33 -10.12 -39.26
C GLN A 280 -12.49 -11.39 -39.04
N VAL A 281 -11.23 -11.25 -38.62
CA VAL A 281 -10.33 -12.38 -38.38
C VAL A 281 -10.14 -12.60 -36.88
N THR A 282 -10.44 -13.81 -36.40
CA THR A 282 -10.25 -14.17 -34.99
C THR A 282 -9.27 -15.34 -34.88
N LEU A 283 -8.24 -15.19 -34.05
CA LEU A 283 -7.39 -16.28 -33.59
C LEU A 283 -7.90 -16.76 -32.22
N ARG A 284 -8.19 -18.06 -32.11
CA ARG A 284 -8.67 -18.69 -30.88
C ARG A 284 -7.80 -19.89 -30.51
N VAL A 285 -7.51 -20.04 -29.23
CA VAL A 285 -6.81 -21.20 -28.66
C VAL A 285 -7.68 -21.83 -27.58
N SER A 286 -7.93 -23.13 -27.68
CA SER A 286 -8.78 -23.89 -26.77
C SER A 286 -8.09 -25.18 -26.31
N GLU A 287 -8.49 -25.67 -25.13
CA GLU A 287 -8.11 -26.98 -24.61
C GLU A 287 -9.38 -27.79 -24.36
N GLY A 288 -9.63 -28.80 -25.21
CA GLY A 288 -10.96 -29.42 -25.30
C GLY A 288 -12.02 -28.38 -25.68
N ASP A 289 -13.11 -28.33 -24.92
CA ASP A 289 -14.21 -27.35 -25.11
C ASP A 289 -13.96 -26.00 -24.41
N ARG A 290 -12.86 -25.88 -23.66
CA ARG A 290 -12.54 -24.66 -22.92
C ARG A 290 -11.72 -23.72 -23.79
N GLU A 291 -12.27 -22.55 -24.09
CA GLU A 291 -11.50 -21.44 -24.66
C GLU A 291 -10.48 -20.94 -23.64
N LEU A 292 -9.21 -20.90 -24.03
CA LEU A 292 -8.12 -20.37 -23.19
C LEU A 292 -7.89 -18.88 -23.46
N ILE A 293 -7.93 -18.49 -24.74
CA ILE A 293 -7.75 -17.11 -25.19
C ILE A 293 -8.23 -16.94 -26.63
N ALA A 294 -8.69 -15.73 -26.96
CA ALA A 294 -8.98 -15.33 -28.32
C ALA A 294 -8.58 -13.87 -28.56
N PHE A 295 -8.33 -13.51 -29.81
CA PHE A 295 -8.11 -12.13 -30.22
C PHE A 295 -8.69 -11.87 -31.60
N THR A 296 -9.37 -10.74 -31.72
CA THR A 296 -9.79 -10.14 -32.98
C THR A 296 -9.23 -8.72 -33.00
N PRO A 297 -8.56 -8.27 -34.09
CA PRO A 297 -8.08 -6.91 -34.22
C PRO A 297 -9.16 -5.88 -33.87
N LEU A 298 -8.78 -4.85 -33.13
CA LEU A 298 -9.66 -3.74 -32.76
C LEU A 298 -9.83 -2.77 -33.95
N PRO A 299 -10.85 -1.90 -33.94
CA PRO A 299 -10.96 -0.81 -34.92
C PRO A 299 -9.75 0.13 -34.87
N ASP A 300 -9.34 0.66 -36.03
CA ASP A 300 -8.24 1.63 -36.14
C ASP A 300 -8.60 3.02 -35.58
N GLU A 301 -9.90 3.31 -35.45
CA GLU A 301 -10.39 4.57 -34.88
C GLU A 301 -10.32 4.52 -33.34
N HIS A 302 -9.60 5.49 -32.78
CA HIS A 302 -9.47 5.66 -31.34
C HIS A 302 -10.11 6.97 -30.85
N PRO A 303 -10.63 7.01 -29.62
CA PRO A 303 -11.02 8.26 -28.97
C PRO A 303 -9.85 9.25 -28.90
N ALA A 304 -10.17 10.54 -28.78
CA ALA A 304 -9.16 11.54 -28.49
C ALA A 304 -8.47 11.23 -27.14
N PRO A 305 -7.15 11.44 -27.02
CA PRO A 305 -6.45 11.30 -25.74
C PRO A 305 -7.10 12.15 -24.64
N PRO A 306 -7.06 11.71 -23.37
CA PRO A 306 -7.63 12.47 -22.26
C PRO A 306 -6.96 13.84 -22.10
N ALA A 307 -7.69 14.80 -21.52
CA ALA A 307 -7.11 16.07 -21.12
C ALA A 307 -6.16 15.88 -19.91
N PRO A 308 -5.07 16.66 -19.82
CA PRO A 308 -4.22 16.70 -18.64
C PRO A 308 -4.98 17.08 -17.36
N ALA A 309 -4.48 16.62 -16.22
CA ALA A 309 -4.97 16.99 -14.90
C ALA A 309 -4.85 18.51 -14.66
N THR A 310 -5.83 19.07 -13.96
CA THR A 310 -5.84 20.49 -13.59
C THR A 310 -5.47 20.67 -12.12
N PRO A 311 -4.74 21.73 -11.74
CA PRO A 311 -4.43 22.01 -10.34
C PRO A 311 -5.69 22.28 -9.52
N ALA A 312 -5.66 21.91 -8.23
CA ALA A 312 -6.68 22.35 -7.27
C ALA A 312 -6.69 23.88 -7.16
N LYS A 313 -7.90 24.45 -7.08
CA LYS A 313 -8.10 25.90 -6.86
C LYS A 313 -7.88 26.25 -5.40
N ASP A 314 -7.62 27.52 -5.11
CA ASP A 314 -7.55 27.98 -3.73
C ASP A 314 -8.91 27.77 -3.02
N PRO A 315 -8.93 27.43 -1.71
CA PRO A 315 -10.17 27.15 -0.98
C PRO A 315 -11.22 28.27 -1.09
N ALA A 316 -10.79 29.53 -1.11
CA ALA A 316 -11.68 30.68 -1.22
C ALA A 316 -12.40 30.77 -2.58
N GLU A 317 -11.84 30.18 -3.63
CA GLU A 317 -12.37 30.20 -5.00
C GLU A 317 -13.34 29.03 -5.28
N ILE A 318 -13.37 28.04 -4.38
CA ILE A 318 -14.26 26.89 -4.49
C ILE A 318 -15.67 27.26 -4.02
N ALA A 319 -16.69 26.93 -4.82
CA ALA A 319 -18.05 27.42 -4.62
C ALA A 319 -18.82 26.66 -3.53
N THR A 320 -18.61 25.35 -3.39
CA THR A 320 -19.45 24.48 -2.56
C THR A 320 -18.67 23.77 -1.47
N ASN A 321 -19.34 23.46 -0.35
CA ASN A 321 -18.75 22.64 0.72
C ASN A 321 -18.44 21.21 0.27
N GLU A 322 -19.22 20.67 -0.70
CA GLU A 322 -18.92 19.37 -1.29
C GLU A 322 -17.58 19.39 -2.04
N GLU A 323 -17.35 20.38 -2.89
CA GLU A 323 -16.09 20.50 -3.63
C GLU A 323 -14.91 20.78 -2.68
N LEU A 324 -15.10 21.57 -1.61
CA LEU A 324 -14.09 21.77 -0.58
C LEU A 324 -13.72 20.46 0.13
N PHE A 325 -14.72 19.68 0.54
CA PHE A 325 -14.51 18.38 1.14
C PHE A 325 -13.77 17.42 0.20
N LEU A 326 -14.20 17.33 -1.06
CA LEU A 326 -13.57 16.46 -2.05
C LEU A 326 -12.13 16.87 -2.39
N ASN A 327 -11.82 18.17 -2.43
CA ASN A 327 -10.44 18.64 -2.60
C ASN A 327 -9.58 18.28 -1.39
N GLY A 328 -10.07 18.51 -0.16
CA GLY A 328 -9.34 18.08 1.04
C GLY A 328 -9.09 16.57 1.05
N LEU A 329 -10.11 15.77 0.72
CA LEU A 329 -10.01 14.32 0.66
C LEU A 329 -9.01 13.86 -0.42
N HIS A 330 -9.04 14.49 -1.61
CA HIS A 330 -8.08 14.23 -2.67
C HIS A 330 -6.66 14.51 -2.19
N LEU A 331 -6.39 15.66 -1.56
CA LEU A 331 -5.06 16.02 -1.08
C LEU A 331 -4.53 15.04 -0.01
N GLU A 332 -5.39 14.54 0.87
CA GLU A 332 -5.04 13.49 1.83
C GLU A 332 -4.76 12.17 1.14
N GLN A 333 -5.64 11.75 0.23
CA GLN A 333 -5.50 10.50 -0.53
C GLN A 333 -4.18 10.49 -1.29
N TYR A 334 -3.93 11.54 -2.09
CA TYR A 334 -2.76 11.70 -2.94
C TYR A 334 -1.44 11.92 -2.17
N ARG A 335 -1.52 12.10 -0.84
CA ARG A 335 -0.40 12.53 0.02
C ARG A 335 0.30 13.75 -0.57
N HIS A 336 -0.49 14.76 -0.93
CA HIS A 336 -0.03 15.86 -1.76
C HIS A 336 1.15 16.61 -1.10
N ALA A 337 2.25 16.77 -1.85
CA ALA A 337 3.50 17.30 -1.29
C ALA A 337 3.45 18.82 -1.03
N THR A 338 2.69 19.56 -1.85
CA THR A 338 2.67 21.03 -1.83
C THR A 338 1.47 21.62 -1.06
N TYR A 339 0.24 21.24 -1.43
CA TYR A 339 -0.98 21.72 -0.77
C TYR A 339 -1.29 20.96 0.52
N ASP A 340 -1.81 21.67 1.51
CA ASP A 340 -2.38 21.08 2.73
C ASP A 340 -3.90 20.92 2.56
N PRO A 341 -4.51 19.77 2.93
CA PRO A 341 -5.96 19.59 2.94
C PRO A 341 -6.70 20.47 3.96
N GLU A 342 -6.05 20.83 5.06
CA GLU A 342 -6.71 21.46 6.21
C GLU A 342 -7.41 22.81 5.88
N PRO A 343 -6.80 23.74 5.12
CA PRO A 343 -7.48 24.97 4.67
C PRO A 343 -8.80 24.74 3.94
N TYR A 344 -8.95 23.64 3.20
CA TYR A 344 -10.18 23.32 2.48
C TYR A 344 -11.30 22.93 3.45
N TYR A 345 -10.98 22.08 4.43
CA TYR A 345 -11.94 21.69 5.46
C TYR A 345 -12.30 22.87 6.37
N GLN A 346 -11.34 23.71 6.73
CA GLN A 346 -11.57 24.91 7.54
C GLN A 346 -12.49 25.90 6.82
N GLU A 347 -12.28 26.13 5.52
CA GLU A 347 -13.16 27.00 4.75
C GLU A 347 -14.59 26.43 4.66
N ALA A 348 -14.73 25.11 4.54
CA ALA A 348 -16.04 24.46 4.56
C ALA A 348 -16.74 24.66 5.91
N LEU A 349 -16.01 24.49 7.03
CA LEU A 349 -16.56 24.70 8.39
C LEU A 349 -16.82 26.17 8.72
N ARG A 350 -16.08 27.11 8.12
CA ARG A 350 -16.37 28.54 8.22
C ARG A 350 -17.74 28.87 7.59
N ARG A 351 -18.11 28.17 6.53
CA ARG A 351 -19.39 28.34 5.81
C ARG A 351 -20.54 27.57 6.48
N ASP A 352 -20.27 26.34 6.91
CA ASP A 352 -21.19 25.47 7.64
C ASP A 352 -20.47 24.77 8.79
N PRO A 353 -20.53 25.31 10.03
CA PRO A 353 -19.89 24.71 11.18
C PRO A 353 -20.36 23.28 11.51
N LEU A 354 -21.50 22.85 10.98
CA LEU A 354 -22.08 21.52 11.22
C LEU A 354 -21.86 20.55 10.06
N ASP A 355 -21.05 20.86 9.03
CA ASP A 355 -20.74 19.88 7.98
C ASP A 355 -20.06 18.67 8.63
N SER A 356 -20.76 17.53 8.64
CA SER A 356 -20.33 16.34 9.37
C SER A 356 -19.08 15.71 8.76
N ARG A 357 -18.89 15.85 7.44
CA ARG A 357 -17.75 15.25 6.72
C ARG A 357 -16.48 16.02 7.03
N CYS A 358 -16.54 17.35 6.99
CA CYS A 358 -15.39 18.19 7.30
C CYS A 358 -15.04 18.16 8.80
N ASN A 359 -16.03 18.09 9.69
CA ASN A 359 -15.77 17.84 11.11
C ASN A 359 -15.10 16.47 11.31
N ASN A 360 -15.61 15.41 10.70
CA ASN A 360 -14.98 14.08 10.80
C ASN A 360 -13.54 14.09 10.25
N ALA A 361 -13.29 14.70 9.09
CA ALA A 361 -11.97 14.78 8.48
C ALA A 361 -10.96 15.56 9.34
N LEU A 362 -11.33 16.74 9.86
CA LEU A 362 -10.45 17.49 10.77
C LEU A 362 -10.25 16.77 12.09
N GLY A 363 -11.29 16.12 12.64
CA GLY A 363 -11.17 15.27 13.82
C GLY A 363 -10.15 14.14 13.59
N LEU A 364 -10.23 13.44 12.45
CA LEU A 364 -9.30 12.36 12.10
C LEU A 364 -7.86 12.89 11.95
N ARG A 365 -7.68 14.09 11.40
CA ARG A 365 -6.38 14.75 11.32
C ARG A 365 -5.82 15.08 12.70
N ARG A 366 -6.63 15.64 13.61
CA ARG A 366 -6.25 15.89 15.01
C ARG A 366 -5.91 14.60 15.75
N LEU A 367 -6.66 13.52 15.49
CA LEU A 367 -6.40 12.21 16.05
C LEU A 367 -5.03 11.68 15.60
N ARG A 368 -4.69 11.77 14.30
CA ARG A 368 -3.36 11.42 13.76
C ARG A 368 -2.23 12.27 14.32
N GLN A 369 -2.54 13.50 14.72
CA GLN A 369 -1.61 14.43 15.37
C GLN A 369 -1.41 14.11 16.85
N GLY A 370 -2.15 13.16 17.45
CA GLY A 370 -2.11 12.91 18.90
C GLY A 370 -2.85 13.97 19.72
N LEU A 371 -3.65 14.83 19.09
CA LEU A 371 -4.43 15.89 19.73
C LEU A 371 -5.83 15.38 20.07
N PHE A 372 -5.90 14.42 20.99
CA PHE A 372 -7.09 13.60 21.24
C PHE A 372 -8.32 14.40 21.68
N ALA A 373 -8.14 15.39 22.56
CA ALA A 373 -9.23 16.23 23.05
C ALA A 373 -9.81 17.15 21.94
N GLU A 374 -8.94 17.69 21.07
CA GLU A 374 -9.39 18.46 19.90
C GLU A 374 -10.14 17.57 18.92
N ALA A 375 -9.63 16.35 18.67
CA ALA A 375 -10.29 15.38 17.81
C ALA A 375 -11.70 15.04 18.30
N GLU A 376 -11.87 14.79 19.60
CA GLU A 376 -13.16 14.52 20.23
C GLU A 376 -14.19 15.63 19.94
N ALA A 377 -13.80 16.90 20.08
CA ALA A 377 -14.70 18.03 19.86
C ALA A 377 -15.27 18.03 18.42
N TYR A 378 -14.42 17.77 17.43
CA TYR A 378 -14.84 17.64 16.03
C TYR A 378 -15.76 16.44 15.82
N PHE A 379 -15.42 15.26 16.35
CA PHE A 379 -16.26 14.07 16.20
C PHE A 379 -17.62 14.22 16.86
N ARG A 380 -17.69 14.83 18.04
CA ARG A 380 -18.97 15.13 18.70
C ARG A 380 -19.84 16.08 17.87
N THR A 381 -19.23 17.07 17.21
CA THR A 381 -19.94 17.98 16.30
C THR A 381 -20.46 17.25 15.07
N ALA A 382 -19.66 16.36 14.47
CA ALA A 382 -20.10 15.50 13.36
C ALA A 382 -21.27 14.59 13.76
N VAL A 383 -21.17 13.93 14.93
CA VAL A 383 -22.24 13.10 15.49
C VAL A 383 -23.50 13.93 15.74
N GLN A 384 -23.38 15.12 16.34
CA GLN A 384 -24.51 16.02 16.58
C GLN A 384 -25.23 16.36 15.26
N SER A 385 -24.49 16.68 14.21
CA SER A 385 -25.05 17.00 12.90
C SER A 385 -25.80 15.81 12.29
N LEU A 386 -25.17 14.64 12.26
CA LEU A 386 -25.75 13.41 11.71
C LEU A 386 -26.97 12.93 12.49
N THR A 387 -27.00 13.17 13.81
CA THR A 387 -28.08 12.70 14.68
C THR A 387 -29.17 13.72 14.98
N ARG A 388 -29.04 14.95 14.45
CA ARG A 388 -29.98 16.05 14.68
C ARG A 388 -31.44 15.69 14.41
N ARG A 389 -31.69 14.81 13.43
CA ARG A 389 -33.05 14.37 13.05
C ARG A 389 -33.32 12.92 13.38
N ASN A 390 -32.31 12.05 13.31
CA ASN A 390 -32.44 10.63 13.52
C ASN A 390 -31.34 10.15 14.47
N PRO A 391 -31.65 9.44 15.56
CA PRO A 391 -30.64 8.99 16.52
C PRO A 391 -29.69 7.90 15.97
N ASN A 392 -29.95 7.39 14.77
CA ASN A 392 -29.19 6.31 14.13
C ASN A 392 -28.73 6.81 12.75
N PRO A 393 -27.49 7.28 12.62
CA PRO A 393 -26.99 7.80 11.35
C PRO A 393 -26.69 6.66 10.35
N TYR A 394 -26.77 6.98 9.06
CA TYR A 394 -26.44 6.03 7.99
C TYR A 394 -24.95 5.64 8.02
N ASP A 395 -24.08 6.59 8.39
CA ASP A 395 -22.65 6.41 8.55
C ASP A 395 -22.26 6.41 10.03
N GLY A 396 -21.54 5.36 10.44
CA GLY A 396 -21.05 5.15 11.80
C GLY A 396 -19.63 5.66 12.04
N GLU A 397 -18.96 6.19 11.01
CA GLU A 397 -17.55 6.59 11.09
C GLU A 397 -17.28 7.59 12.22
N PRO A 398 -18.07 8.68 12.39
CA PRO A 398 -17.80 9.64 13.45
C PRO A 398 -17.95 9.04 14.85
N TYR A 399 -18.79 8.02 15.03
CA TYR A 399 -18.89 7.29 16.30
C TYR A 399 -17.67 6.39 16.53
N TYR A 400 -17.19 5.70 15.50
CA TYR A 400 -15.97 4.89 15.58
C TYR A 400 -14.75 5.78 15.94
N ASN A 401 -14.58 6.88 15.21
CA ASN A 401 -13.49 7.81 15.45
C ASN A 401 -13.61 8.53 16.82
N LEU A 402 -14.82 8.84 17.27
CA LEU A 402 -15.07 9.32 18.63
C LEU A 402 -14.64 8.29 19.68
N GLY A 403 -14.97 7.01 19.48
CA GLY A 403 -14.54 5.92 20.35
C GLY A 403 -13.03 5.85 20.48
N LEU A 404 -12.30 5.98 19.37
CA LEU A 404 -10.83 6.04 19.38
C LEU A 404 -10.31 7.25 20.18
N ALA A 405 -10.84 8.45 19.93
CA ALA A 405 -10.43 9.66 20.65
C ALA A 405 -10.68 9.57 22.16
N LEU A 406 -11.80 8.96 22.58
CA LEU A 406 -12.13 8.73 23.98
C LEU A 406 -11.20 7.71 24.63
N ARG A 407 -10.91 6.62 23.93
CA ARG A 407 -9.99 5.56 24.39
C ARG A 407 -8.58 6.09 24.62
N TRP A 408 -8.06 6.92 23.71
CA TRP A 408 -6.75 7.58 23.89
C TRP A 408 -6.68 8.51 25.10
N GLN A 409 -7.83 8.99 25.58
CA GLN A 409 -7.96 9.79 26.81
C GLN A 409 -8.26 8.94 28.05
N GLY A 410 -8.23 7.60 27.94
CA GLY A 410 -8.52 6.68 29.04
C GLY A 410 -10.01 6.61 29.44
N ARG A 411 -10.93 7.09 28.59
CA ARG A 411 -12.38 7.10 28.83
C ARG A 411 -13.05 5.88 28.20
N ASP A 412 -12.63 4.70 28.63
CA ASP A 412 -13.02 3.42 28.02
C ASP A 412 -14.53 3.16 28.05
N ASP A 413 -15.25 3.59 29.08
CA ASP A 413 -16.71 3.39 29.17
C ASP A 413 -17.46 4.18 28.08
N GLU A 414 -17.11 5.44 27.86
CA GLU A 414 -17.70 6.24 26.77
C GLU A 414 -17.23 5.77 25.40
N ALA A 415 -15.97 5.33 25.29
CA ALA A 415 -15.45 4.75 24.05
C ALA A 415 -16.25 3.49 23.68
N PHE A 416 -16.51 2.63 24.65
CA PHE A 416 -17.29 1.40 24.49
C PHE A 416 -18.70 1.69 23.97
N ASP A 417 -19.39 2.68 24.53
CA ASP A 417 -20.71 3.11 24.05
C ASP A 417 -20.65 3.65 22.60
N ALA A 418 -19.63 4.45 22.28
CA ALA A 418 -19.45 5.01 20.95
C ALA A 418 -19.16 3.90 19.90
N PHE A 419 -18.31 2.93 20.21
CA PHE A 419 -18.05 1.80 19.32
C PHE A 419 -19.29 0.92 19.13
N TYR A 420 -20.05 0.65 20.20
CA TYR A 420 -21.31 -0.08 20.07
C TYR A 420 -22.30 0.64 19.16
N LYS A 421 -22.30 1.98 19.16
CA LYS A 421 -23.11 2.76 18.23
C LYS A 421 -22.60 2.65 16.80
N ALA A 422 -21.29 2.63 16.58
CA ALA A 422 -20.68 2.51 15.26
C ALA A 422 -20.97 1.16 14.60
N VAL A 423 -20.94 0.04 15.34
CA VAL A 423 -21.17 -1.32 14.79
C VAL A 423 -22.63 -1.57 14.37
N TRP A 424 -23.54 -0.62 14.56
CA TRP A 424 -24.88 -0.69 13.96
C TRP A 424 -24.80 -0.50 12.43
N ASN A 425 -23.69 0.03 11.92
CA ASN A 425 -23.41 0.19 10.49
C ASN A 425 -22.46 -0.91 10.02
N ALA A 426 -22.84 -1.66 8.98
CA ALA A 426 -22.07 -2.81 8.49
C ALA A 426 -20.60 -2.49 8.15
N ALA A 427 -20.34 -1.28 7.64
CA ALA A 427 -19.00 -0.80 7.28
C ALA A 427 -18.02 -0.69 8.47
N TRP A 428 -18.53 -0.65 9.70
CA TRP A 428 -17.73 -0.44 10.92
C TRP A 428 -17.79 -1.64 11.88
N GLN A 429 -18.43 -2.74 11.47
CA GLN A 429 -18.64 -3.87 12.37
C GLN A 429 -17.35 -4.60 12.74
N ASP A 430 -16.49 -4.91 11.78
CA ASP A 430 -15.26 -5.65 12.07
C ASP A 430 -14.31 -4.84 12.97
N ALA A 431 -13.97 -3.62 12.55
CA ALA A 431 -13.11 -2.71 13.29
C ALA A 431 -13.72 -2.32 14.65
N GLY A 432 -15.02 -2.03 14.71
CA GLY A 432 -15.70 -1.65 15.95
C GLY A 432 -15.82 -2.80 16.94
N TYR A 433 -16.16 -4.02 16.50
CA TYR A 433 -16.16 -5.19 17.38
C TYR A 433 -14.76 -5.57 17.86
N PHE A 434 -13.72 -5.38 17.04
CA PHE A 434 -12.33 -5.54 17.47
C PHE A 434 -11.95 -4.55 18.58
N GLU A 435 -12.28 -3.27 18.44
CA GLU A 435 -12.01 -2.26 19.46
C GLU A 435 -12.78 -2.54 20.77
N LEU A 436 -14.05 -2.95 20.68
CA LEU A 436 -14.86 -3.40 21.82
C LEU A 436 -14.21 -4.60 22.53
N ALA A 437 -13.75 -5.60 21.77
CA ALA A 437 -13.09 -6.77 22.31
C ALA A 437 -11.78 -6.42 23.04
N ALA A 438 -10.99 -5.48 22.51
CA ALA A 438 -9.78 -5.02 23.16
C ALA A 438 -10.06 -4.28 24.49
N ILE A 439 -11.15 -3.52 24.58
CA ILE A 439 -11.62 -2.92 25.84
C ILE A 439 -12.09 -4.01 26.81
N ALA A 440 -12.92 -4.96 26.37
CA ALA A 440 -13.39 -6.08 27.19
C ALA A 440 -12.21 -6.92 27.74
N SER A 441 -11.19 -7.17 26.91
CA SER A 441 -9.93 -7.82 27.29
C SER A 441 -9.21 -7.04 28.40
N THR A 442 -9.10 -5.71 28.25
CA THR A 442 -8.47 -4.84 29.26
C THR A 442 -9.21 -4.88 30.61
N ARG A 443 -10.55 -5.01 30.57
CA ARG A 443 -11.41 -5.21 31.76
C ARG A 443 -11.33 -6.61 32.36
N GLY A 444 -10.64 -7.56 31.72
CA GLY A 444 -10.58 -8.96 32.13
C GLY A 444 -11.84 -9.78 31.81
N ALA A 445 -12.75 -9.24 30.99
CA ALA A 445 -13.98 -9.91 30.57
C ALA A 445 -13.70 -10.84 29.37
N THR A 446 -12.96 -11.92 29.61
CA THR A 446 -12.46 -12.81 28.54
C THR A 446 -13.55 -13.40 27.66
N ASP A 447 -14.67 -13.86 28.24
CA ASP A 447 -15.76 -14.49 27.47
C ASP A 447 -16.46 -13.48 26.55
N GLU A 448 -16.70 -12.25 27.04
CA GLU A 448 -17.25 -11.16 26.24
C GLU A 448 -16.29 -10.75 25.11
N ALA A 449 -15.00 -10.65 25.42
CA ALA A 449 -13.98 -10.34 24.42
C ALA A 449 -13.94 -11.40 23.31
N LEU A 450 -14.03 -12.70 23.65
CA LEU A 450 -14.08 -13.78 22.67
C LEU A 450 -15.35 -13.73 21.80
N ASP A 451 -16.53 -13.46 22.37
CA ASP A 451 -17.78 -13.28 21.59
C ASP A 451 -17.66 -12.10 20.60
N LEU A 452 -17.12 -10.97 21.06
CA LEU A 452 -16.90 -9.79 20.22
C LEU A 452 -15.90 -10.08 19.09
N LEU A 453 -14.84 -10.84 19.36
CA LEU A 453 -13.88 -11.26 18.33
C LEU A 453 -14.50 -12.19 17.30
N ASP A 454 -15.35 -13.13 17.71
CA ASP A 454 -16.07 -13.99 16.79
C ASP A 454 -17.00 -13.15 15.88
N ARG A 455 -17.69 -12.13 16.42
CA ARG A 455 -18.48 -11.18 15.61
C ARG A 455 -17.63 -10.36 14.63
N ALA A 456 -16.44 -9.92 15.04
CA ALA A 456 -15.52 -9.23 14.16
C ALA A 456 -15.07 -10.13 13.01
N LEU A 457 -14.71 -11.38 13.30
CA LEU A 457 -14.25 -12.38 12.33
C LEU A 457 -15.37 -12.89 11.41
N ASP A 458 -16.63 -12.90 11.88
CA ASP A 458 -17.80 -13.18 11.06
C ASP A 458 -18.02 -12.14 9.96
N ARG A 459 -17.59 -10.89 10.19
CA ARG A 459 -17.66 -9.81 9.19
C ARG A 459 -16.40 -9.74 8.34
N ASN A 460 -15.25 -9.97 8.96
CA ASN A 460 -13.95 -9.97 8.29
C ASN A 460 -13.07 -11.10 8.82
N ARG A 461 -13.15 -12.26 8.16
CA ARG A 461 -12.36 -13.46 8.49
C ARG A 461 -10.84 -13.21 8.42
N ARG A 462 -10.41 -12.15 7.74
CA ARG A 462 -9.02 -11.75 7.54
C ARG A 462 -8.62 -10.52 8.37
N HIS A 463 -9.39 -10.19 9.40
CA HIS A 463 -8.97 -9.21 10.40
C HIS A 463 -7.87 -9.83 11.28
N HIS A 464 -6.61 -9.65 10.89
CA HIS A 464 -5.48 -10.34 11.51
C HIS A 464 -5.25 -9.94 12.98
N GLY A 465 -5.52 -8.68 13.35
CA GLY A 465 -5.48 -8.22 14.74
C GLY A 465 -6.48 -8.97 15.64
N ALA A 466 -7.71 -9.21 15.16
CA ALA A 466 -8.71 -9.99 15.87
C ALA A 466 -8.29 -11.45 16.03
N ARG A 467 -7.64 -12.04 15.00
CA ARG A 467 -7.08 -13.39 15.09
C ARG A 467 -5.99 -13.51 16.15
N LEU A 468 -5.07 -12.54 16.19
CA LEU A 468 -4.04 -12.48 17.22
C LEU A 468 -4.66 -12.41 18.62
N LEU A 469 -5.56 -11.45 18.84
CA LEU A 469 -6.15 -11.26 20.16
C LEU A 469 -6.94 -12.50 20.60
N ARG A 470 -7.67 -13.15 19.68
CA ARG A 470 -8.40 -14.39 19.96
C ARG A 470 -7.46 -15.51 20.38
N ALA A 471 -6.35 -15.73 19.65
CA ALA A 471 -5.36 -16.74 20.00
C ALA A 471 -4.75 -16.48 21.39
N ALA A 472 -4.37 -15.24 21.67
CA ALA A 472 -3.79 -14.83 22.95
C ALA A 472 -4.77 -15.03 24.12
N LEU A 473 -6.04 -14.64 23.96
CA LEU A 473 -7.06 -14.83 25.00
C LEU A 473 -7.38 -16.29 25.26
N LEU A 474 -7.49 -17.13 24.21
CA LEU A 474 -7.69 -18.58 24.37
C LEU A 474 -6.53 -19.23 25.13
N ARG A 475 -5.28 -18.86 24.82
CA ARG A 475 -4.10 -19.32 25.57
C ARG A 475 -4.18 -18.90 27.03
N ARG A 476 -4.46 -17.62 27.30
CA ARG A 476 -4.58 -17.09 28.68
C ARG A 476 -5.73 -17.71 29.47
N ALA A 477 -6.81 -18.13 28.80
CA ALA A 477 -7.92 -18.86 29.39
C ALA A 477 -7.62 -20.35 29.65
N GLY A 478 -6.43 -20.84 29.30
CA GLY A 478 -6.03 -22.24 29.47
C GLY A 478 -6.54 -23.17 28.34
N GLN A 479 -7.19 -22.62 27.31
CA GLN A 479 -7.78 -23.38 26.20
C GLN A 479 -6.74 -23.66 25.10
N MET A 480 -5.66 -24.37 25.46
CA MET A 480 -4.48 -24.53 24.59
C MET A 480 -4.76 -25.15 23.23
N GLY A 481 -5.66 -26.14 23.16
CA GLY A 481 -6.04 -26.76 21.88
C GLY A 481 -6.74 -25.78 20.94
N ALA A 482 -7.68 -24.98 21.46
CA ALA A 482 -8.37 -23.94 20.68
C ALA A 482 -7.42 -22.81 20.26
N ALA A 483 -6.47 -22.45 21.14
CA ALA A 483 -5.44 -21.47 20.83
C ALA A 483 -4.53 -21.94 19.68
N SER A 484 -4.06 -23.20 19.70
CA SER A 484 -3.24 -23.77 18.62
C SER A 484 -3.97 -23.74 17.27
N ILE A 485 -5.25 -24.14 17.25
CA ILE A 485 -6.08 -24.09 16.05
C ILE A 485 -6.21 -22.65 15.54
N ALA A 486 -6.49 -21.68 16.42
CA ALA A 486 -6.61 -20.28 16.04
C ALA A 486 -5.31 -19.72 15.44
N VAL A 487 -4.15 -20.10 16.00
CA VAL A 487 -2.82 -19.75 15.48
C VAL A 487 -2.60 -20.36 14.10
N GLU A 488 -2.86 -21.66 13.93
CA GLU A 488 -2.70 -22.36 12.65
C GLU A 488 -3.56 -21.75 11.54
N GLU A 489 -4.83 -21.45 11.84
CA GLU A 489 -5.73 -20.79 10.90
C GLU A 489 -5.25 -19.39 10.49
N GLY A 490 -4.71 -18.62 11.44
CA GLY A 490 -4.18 -17.29 11.17
C GLY A 490 -2.89 -17.35 10.34
N LEU A 491 -1.95 -18.23 10.69
CA LEU A 491 -0.70 -18.41 9.94
C LEU A 491 -0.92 -19.00 8.55
N ALA A 492 -2.01 -19.73 8.32
CA ALA A 492 -2.42 -20.17 6.99
C ALA A 492 -2.85 -18.99 6.08
N LEU A 493 -3.31 -17.89 6.65
CA LEU A 493 -3.64 -16.66 5.92
C LEU A 493 -2.44 -15.73 5.76
N ASP A 494 -1.60 -15.66 6.80
CA ASP A 494 -0.43 -14.80 6.87
C ASP A 494 0.73 -15.52 7.58
N PRO A 495 1.62 -16.19 6.81
CA PRO A 495 2.71 -16.99 7.38
C PRO A 495 3.79 -16.17 8.09
N LEU A 496 3.79 -14.84 7.90
CA LEU A 496 4.72 -13.91 8.56
C LEU A 496 3.99 -12.98 9.54
N HIS A 497 2.88 -13.44 10.14
CA HIS A 497 2.21 -12.70 11.20
C HIS A 497 2.96 -12.83 12.51
N TYR A 498 3.84 -11.87 12.80
CA TYR A 498 4.79 -11.94 13.93
C TYR A 498 4.12 -12.18 15.29
N GLY A 499 2.96 -11.56 15.57
CA GLY A 499 2.21 -11.85 16.80
C GLY A 499 1.69 -13.29 16.90
N LEU A 500 1.26 -13.90 15.77
CA LEU A 500 0.76 -15.27 15.77
C LEU A 500 1.91 -16.28 15.81
N LEU A 501 3.06 -15.96 15.19
CA LEU A 501 4.29 -16.72 15.37
C LEU A 501 4.75 -16.68 16.83
N TYR A 502 4.55 -15.55 17.52
CA TYR A 502 4.89 -15.42 18.93
C TYR A 502 3.91 -16.21 19.81
N GLU A 503 2.61 -16.17 19.53
CA GLU A 503 1.65 -17.07 20.18
C GLU A 503 1.98 -18.55 19.94
N GLN A 504 2.40 -18.93 18.73
CA GLN A 504 2.89 -20.27 18.43
C GLN A 504 4.07 -20.66 19.32
N HIS A 505 5.02 -19.74 19.50
CA HIS A 505 6.16 -19.93 20.40
C HIS A 505 5.72 -20.16 21.85
N LEU A 506 4.81 -19.33 22.36
CA LEU A 506 4.28 -19.44 23.73
C LEU A 506 3.50 -20.74 23.97
N LEU A 507 2.96 -21.35 22.92
CA LEU A 507 2.31 -22.67 22.96
C LEU A 507 3.30 -23.85 22.84
N GLY A 508 4.61 -23.60 22.82
CA GLY A 508 5.67 -24.62 22.72
C GLY A 508 6.13 -24.91 21.29
N GLY A 509 5.76 -24.06 20.32
CA GLY A 509 6.22 -24.16 18.94
C GLY A 509 7.67 -23.71 18.72
N ALA A 510 8.25 -24.15 17.60
CA ALA A 510 9.67 -24.00 17.31
C ALA A 510 10.11 -22.60 16.85
N ALA A 511 9.20 -21.67 16.56
CA ALA A 511 9.55 -20.34 16.02
C ALA A 511 10.09 -19.41 17.13
N PRO A 512 11.39 -19.04 17.15
CA PRO A 512 11.91 -18.15 18.18
C PRO A 512 11.75 -16.70 17.70
N VAL A 513 10.53 -16.15 17.74
CA VAL A 513 10.24 -14.79 17.21
C VAL A 513 11.22 -13.71 17.71
N PRO A 514 11.59 -13.66 19.01
CA PRO A 514 12.64 -12.76 19.47
C PRO A 514 13.96 -12.88 18.69
N ALA A 515 14.42 -14.11 18.40
CA ALA A 515 15.64 -14.33 17.63
C ALA A 515 15.45 -14.02 16.14
N MET A 516 14.26 -14.26 15.58
CA MET A 516 13.94 -13.89 14.19
C MET A 516 13.95 -12.38 13.96
N LEU A 517 13.60 -11.61 15.00
CA LEU A 517 13.43 -10.16 14.93
C LEU A 517 14.52 -9.38 15.68
N GLN A 518 15.57 -10.04 16.18
CA GLN A 518 16.60 -9.42 17.02
C GLN A 518 17.28 -8.22 16.35
N ASP A 519 17.43 -8.25 15.02
CA ASP A 519 18.04 -7.18 14.23
C ASP A 519 17.05 -6.07 13.84
N ASN A 520 15.79 -6.18 14.27
CA ASN A 520 14.73 -5.21 13.99
C ASN A 520 13.85 -4.94 15.23
N PRO A 521 14.38 -4.23 16.24
CA PRO A 521 13.68 -3.95 17.51
C PRO A 521 12.36 -3.19 17.32
N HIS A 522 12.20 -2.47 16.21
CA HIS A 522 10.94 -1.83 15.84
C HIS A 522 9.81 -2.85 15.64
N LEU A 523 10.06 -4.01 14.99
CA LEU A 523 9.02 -5.03 14.80
C LEU A 523 8.59 -5.66 16.13
N LEU A 524 9.52 -5.82 17.07
CA LEU A 524 9.20 -6.27 18.43
C LEU A 524 8.33 -5.25 19.17
N ALA A 525 8.65 -3.97 19.05
CA ALA A 525 7.83 -2.89 19.59
C ALA A 525 6.42 -2.89 18.97
N GLU A 526 6.30 -3.01 17.65
CA GLU A 526 5.01 -3.09 16.95
C GLU A 526 4.10 -4.20 17.47
N VAL A 527 4.65 -5.40 17.68
CA VAL A 527 3.89 -6.52 18.24
C VAL A 527 3.55 -6.27 19.72
N ALA A 528 4.49 -5.72 20.49
CA ALA A 528 4.23 -5.36 21.88
C ALA A 528 3.11 -4.32 22.04
N LEU A 529 3.02 -3.35 21.13
CA LEU A 529 1.95 -2.34 21.12
C LEU A 529 0.58 -2.96 20.80
N GLU A 530 0.51 -3.98 19.93
CA GLU A 530 -0.74 -4.74 19.71
C GLU A 530 -1.23 -5.43 21.00
N TYR A 531 -0.32 -6.07 21.75
CA TYR A 531 -0.64 -6.66 23.05
C TYR A 531 -1.04 -5.59 24.08
N THR A 532 -0.34 -4.46 24.09
CA THR A 532 -0.60 -3.34 24.99
C THR A 532 -2.00 -2.76 24.78
N HIS A 533 -2.43 -2.62 23.51
CA HIS A 533 -3.77 -2.14 23.16
C HIS A 533 -4.87 -2.98 23.80
N ALA A 534 -4.68 -4.29 23.94
CA ALA A 534 -5.67 -5.20 24.52
C ALA A 534 -5.45 -5.52 26.02
N GLY A 535 -4.56 -4.79 26.72
CA GLY A 535 -4.29 -5.00 28.14
C GLY A 535 -3.46 -6.25 28.46
N LEU A 536 -2.77 -6.82 27.46
CA LEU A 536 -1.94 -8.02 27.59
C LEU A 536 -0.47 -7.65 27.92
N TYR A 537 -0.29 -6.98 29.05
CA TYR A 537 0.96 -6.30 29.39
C TYR A 537 2.17 -7.24 29.63
N ASN A 538 1.94 -8.49 30.05
CA ASN A 538 3.03 -9.45 30.28
C ASN A 538 3.72 -9.83 28.96
N GLU A 539 2.92 -10.11 27.93
CA GLU A 539 3.40 -10.41 26.58
C GLU A 539 4.11 -9.20 25.97
N ALA A 540 3.55 -8.00 26.14
CA ALA A 540 4.17 -6.76 25.68
C ALA A 540 5.54 -6.52 26.35
N GLU A 541 5.63 -6.65 27.68
CA GLU A 541 6.87 -6.48 28.44
C GLU A 541 7.97 -7.44 27.98
N HIS A 542 7.62 -8.71 27.74
CA HIS A 542 8.59 -9.71 27.29
C HIS A 542 9.17 -9.37 25.91
N LEU A 543 8.32 -8.91 24.97
CA LEU A 543 8.78 -8.51 23.64
C LEU A 543 9.64 -7.23 23.68
N LEU A 544 9.29 -6.26 24.53
CA LEU A 544 10.06 -5.03 24.69
C LEU A 544 11.42 -5.29 25.36
N ASP A 545 11.49 -6.21 26.31
CA ASP A 545 12.75 -6.62 26.93
C ASP A 545 13.66 -7.34 25.91
N ALA A 546 13.07 -8.19 25.06
CA ALA A 546 13.78 -8.91 24.00
C ALA A 546 14.34 -8.00 22.89
N ALA A 547 13.79 -6.78 22.72
CA ALA A 547 14.28 -5.83 21.72
C ALA A 547 15.69 -5.29 22.03
N GLY A 548 16.21 -5.49 23.24
CA GLY A 548 17.54 -5.06 23.64
C GLY A 548 17.67 -3.52 23.76
N PRO A 549 18.90 -3.02 23.98
CA PRO A 549 19.12 -1.62 24.36
C PRO A 549 19.18 -0.63 23.19
N GLY A 550 19.09 -1.10 21.94
CA GLY A 550 19.48 -0.33 20.76
C GLY A 550 18.48 0.75 20.31
N TYR A 551 17.20 0.64 20.70
CA TYR A 551 16.14 1.55 20.22
C TYR A 551 15.43 2.22 21.40
N ALA A 552 15.67 3.52 21.62
CA ALA A 552 15.21 4.23 22.82
C ALA A 552 13.69 4.09 23.09
N MET A 553 12.87 4.08 22.04
CA MET A 553 11.42 3.97 22.18
C MET A 553 10.96 2.64 22.79
N THR A 554 11.68 1.52 22.65
CA THR A 554 11.27 0.26 23.31
C THR A 554 11.26 0.42 24.82
N HIS A 555 12.21 1.17 25.38
CA HIS A 555 12.28 1.46 26.82
C HIS A 555 11.21 2.44 27.28
N TYR A 556 10.89 3.46 26.48
CA TYR A 556 9.76 4.35 26.77
C TYR A 556 8.43 3.61 26.74
N TYR A 557 8.20 2.75 25.74
CA TYR A 557 7.03 1.89 25.70
C TYR A 557 6.99 0.94 26.90
N GLN A 558 8.14 0.38 27.30
CA GLN A 558 8.22 -0.50 28.47
C GLN A 558 7.85 0.22 29.77
N GLY A 559 8.35 1.44 29.99
CA GLY A 559 7.95 2.27 31.14
C GLY A 559 6.45 2.57 31.13
N TRP A 560 5.89 2.85 29.96
CA TRP A 560 4.45 3.06 29.80
C TRP A 560 3.63 1.80 30.09
N VAL A 561 4.01 0.65 29.53
CA VAL A 561 3.39 -0.66 29.79
C VAL A 561 3.43 -1.01 31.27
N ARG A 562 4.56 -0.82 31.95
CA ARG A 562 4.68 -1.03 33.41
C ARG A 562 3.77 -0.09 34.20
N THR A 563 3.58 1.14 33.74
CA THR A 563 2.66 2.12 34.34
C THR A 563 1.21 1.66 34.19
N LEU A 564 0.79 1.25 32.99
CA LEU A 564 -0.55 0.71 32.71
C LEU A 564 -0.82 -0.59 33.50
N ALA A 565 0.21 -1.42 33.69
CA ALA A 565 0.12 -2.61 34.52
C ALA A 565 0.04 -2.30 36.03
N GLY A 566 0.06 -1.03 36.45
CA GLY A 566 0.04 -0.63 37.86
C GLY A 566 1.33 -1.02 38.61
N GLY A 567 2.47 -1.06 37.92
CA GLY A 567 3.78 -1.41 38.48
C GLY A 567 4.00 -2.91 38.75
N ARG A 568 3.04 -3.78 38.41
CA ARG A 568 3.13 -5.24 38.65
C ARG A 568 4.24 -5.94 37.89
N LEU A 569 4.73 -5.33 36.81
CA LEU A 569 5.75 -5.90 35.91
C LEU A 569 7.18 -5.43 36.23
N GLY A 570 7.33 -4.42 37.09
CA GLY A 570 8.61 -3.78 37.37
C GLY A 570 8.44 -2.27 37.55
N ALA A 571 9.52 -1.59 37.96
CA ALA A 571 9.48 -0.15 38.17
C ALA A 571 9.40 0.60 36.82
N PRO A 572 8.39 1.46 36.58
CA PRO A 572 8.32 2.28 35.37
C PRO A 572 9.51 3.23 35.23
N ALA A 573 9.93 3.85 36.34
CA ALA A 573 11.03 4.81 36.37
C ALA A 573 12.36 4.22 35.87
N GLU A 574 12.62 2.95 36.15
CA GLU A 574 13.82 2.26 35.65
C GLU A 574 13.81 2.16 34.12
N ALA A 575 12.68 1.76 33.54
CA ALA A 575 12.54 1.64 32.09
C ALA A 575 12.62 3.01 31.40
N PHE A 576 11.96 4.04 31.95
CA PHE A 576 12.10 5.41 31.44
C PHE A 576 13.53 5.93 31.51
N ALA A 577 14.26 5.68 32.60
CA ALA A 577 15.67 6.06 32.72
C ALA A 577 16.55 5.36 31.66
N ARG A 578 16.27 4.10 31.31
CA ARG A 578 16.95 3.42 30.19
C ARG A 578 16.64 4.09 28.85
N GLY A 579 15.39 4.52 28.63
CA GLY A 579 15.00 5.28 27.44
C GLY A 579 15.74 6.61 27.31
N ALA A 580 15.86 7.35 28.42
CA ALA A 580 16.58 8.62 28.48
C ALA A 580 18.10 8.47 28.24
N ALA A 581 18.67 7.34 28.65
CA ALA A 581 20.09 7.02 28.49
C ALA A 581 20.45 6.39 27.14
N ALA A 582 19.47 5.87 26.40
CA ALA A 582 19.67 5.24 25.10
C ALA A 582 20.09 6.25 24.03
N SER A 583 20.78 5.78 22.98
CA SER A 583 21.20 6.66 21.88
C SER A 583 19.97 7.22 21.15
N PRO A 584 19.96 8.53 20.83
CA PRO A 584 18.92 9.13 20.01
C PRO A 584 19.11 8.91 18.50
N ASP A 585 20.19 8.26 18.10
CA ASP A 585 20.50 8.03 16.69
C ASP A 585 19.47 7.09 16.04
N TYR A 586 19.04 7.46 14.83
CA TYR A 586 18.08 6.71 14.01
C TYR A 586 16.76 6.36 14.72
N CYS A 587 16.36 7.16 15.72
CA CYS A 587 15.12 7.01 16.47
C CYS A 587 14.09 8.04 16.02
N PHE A 588 13.02 7.58 15.37
CA PHE A 588 11.97 8.42 14.78
C PHE A 588 10.58 7.91 15.14
N PRO A 589 10.09 8.18 16.37
CA PRO A 589 8.77 7.74 16.81
C PRO A 589 7.68 8.28 15.88
N ASN A 590 6.74 7.43 15.50
CA ASN A 590 5.67 7.76 14.55
C ASN A 590 4.31 7.15 14.91
N GLU A 591 4.30 6.27 15.90
CA GLU A 591 3.15 5.58 16.49
C GLU A 591 2.40 6.53 17.43
N LEU A 592 1.06 6.44 17.52
CA LEU A 592 0.29 7.29 18.44
C LEU A 592 0.60 6.98 19.90
N GLU A 593 0.97 5.74 20.17
CA GLU A 593 1.40 5.16 21.43
C GLU A 593 2.62 5.91 22.01
N CYS A 594 3.45 6.56 21.17
CA CYS A 594 4.56 7.37 21.67
C CYS A 594 4.08 8.59 22.46
N VAL A 595 2.89 9.14 22.14
CA VAL A 595 2.34 10.32 22.81
C VAL A 595 2.10 10.05 24.30
N PRO A 596 1.27 9.07 24.70
CA PRO A 596 1.08 8.77 26.13
C PRO A 596 2.36 8.21 26.77
N ALA A 597 3.19 7.44 26.05
CA ALA A 597 4.41 6.88 26.62
C ALA A 597 5.44 7.97 27.00
N LEU A 598 5.70 8.91 26.10
CA LEU A 598 6.64 10.01 26.32
C LEU A 598 6.06 11.04 27.29
N THR A 599 4.73 11.28 27.26
CA THR A 599 4.05 12.11 28.26
C THR A 599 4.19 11.52 29.66
N ALA A 600 4.00 10.20 29.81
CA ALA A 600 4.20 9.51 31.08
C ALA A 600 5.66 9.61 31.55
N ALA A 601 6.63 9.43 30.65
CA ALA A 601 8.04 9.59 30.96
C ALA A 601 8.36 10.99 31.49
N MET A 602 7.89 12.04 30.80
CA MET A 602 8.07 13.44 31.22
C MET A 602 7.38 13.80 32.53
N ALA A 603 6.29 13.09 32.88
CA ALA A 603 5.61 13.25 34.16
C ALA A 603 6.36 12.53 35.30
N HIS A 604 6.96 11.37 35.01
CA HIS A 604 7.77 10.61 35.97
C HIS A 604 9.14 11.26 36.24
N ASP A 605 9.82 11.72 35.20
CA ASP A 605 11.09 12.43 35.29
C ASP A 605 11.04 13.73 34.46
N PRO A 606 10.73 14.88 35.10
CA PRO A 606 10.71 16.16 34.43
C PRO A 606 12.07 16.61 33.87
N SER A 607 13.17 15.97 34.28
CA SER A 607 14.54 16.27 33.85
C SER A 607 14.98 15.52 32.60
N ASP A 608 14.18 14.55 32.12
CA ASP A 608 14.45 13.84 30.88
C ASP A 608 14.37 14.79 29.66
N ALA A 609 15.53 15.07 29.05
CA ALA A 609 15.65 15.88 27.85
C ALA A 609 15.27 15.14 26.55
N ARG A 610 15.23 13.81 26.56
CA ARG A 610 15.06 12.94 25.37
C ARG A 610 13.58 12.73 25.09
N ALA A 611 12.76 12.50 26.12
CA ALA A 611 11.32 12.37 25.95
C ALA A 611 10.65 13.57 25.22
N PRO A 612 10.88 14.84 25.62
CA PRO A 612 10.34 15.98 24.88
C PRO A 612 10.95 16.11 23.47
N TYR A 613 12.21 15.71 23.26
CA TYR A 613 12.81 15.68 21.91
C TYR A 613 12.07 14.72 20.97
N TYR A 614 11.82 13.48 21.42
CA TYR A 614 11.12 12.47 20.65
C TYR A 614 9.67 12.88 20.37
N LEU A 615 8.97 13.39 21.40
CA LEU A 615 7.59 13.82 21.25
C LEU A 615 7.47 15.03 20.30
N GLY A 616 8.42 15.96 20.37
CA GLY A 616 8.50 17.07 19.42
C GLY A 616 8.74 16.60 17.99
N THR A 617 9.55 15.55 17.79
CA THR A 617 9.77 14.93 16.47
C THR A 617 8.50 14.32 15.90
N PHE A 618 7.73 13.60 16.73
CA PHE A 618 6.41 13.09 16.35
C PHE A 618 5.47 14.22 15.91
N TYR A 619 5.32 15.28 16.72
CA TYR A 619 4.43 16.40 16.40
C TYR A 619 4.86 17.15 15.15
N TYR A 620 6.17 17.34 14.93
CA TYR A 620 6.69 17.99 13.74
C TYR A 620 6.34 17.21 12.46
N ALA A 621 6.50 15.89 12.49
CA ALA A 621 6.14 15.00 11.39
C ALA A 621 4.63 15.05 11.05
N ARG A 622 3.78 15.36 12.05
CA ARG A 622 2.33 15.51 11.91
C ARG A 622 1.87 16.96 11.69
N ARG A 623 2.81 17.89 11.43
CA ARG A 623 2.56 19.32 11.19
C ARG A 623 1.99 20.10 12.38
N ALA A 624 2.04 19.53 13.59
CA ALA A 624 1.74 20.23 14.83
C ALA A 624 2.98 21.03 15.27
N TYR A 625 3.33 22.06 14.48
CA TYR A 625 4.62 22.73 14.56
C TYR A 625 4.86 23.49 15.87
N ASP A 626 3.83 24.13 16.42
CA ASP A 626 3.99 24.88 17.67
C ASP A 626 4.24 23.93 18.85
N GLN A 627 3.46 22.87 18.98
CA GLN A 627 3.70 21.82 19.98
C GLN A 627 5.11 21.22 19.85
N ALA A 628 5.55 20.98 18.61
CA ALA A 628 6.89 20.46 18.34
C ALA A 628 7.99 21.42 18.80
N ILE A 629 7.87 22.70 18.48
CA ILE A 629 8.84 23.74 18.85
C ILE A 629 8.89 23.88 20.37
N ASP A 630 7.74 23.95 21.06
CA ASP A 630 7.68 24.11 22.52
C ASP A 630 8.37 22.93 23.24
N LEU A 631 8.18 21.70 22.75
CA LEU A 631 8.84 20.51 23.28
C LEU A 631 10.34 20.50 22.99
N TRP A 632 10.76 20.92 21.80
CA TRP A 632 12.18 21.04 21.48
C TRP A 632 12.87 22.16 22.26
N GLU A 633 12.20 23.28 22.52
CA GLU A 633 12.69 24.33 23.43
C GLU A 633 12.90 23.77 24.84
N ARG A 634 11.96 22.97 25.35
CA ARG A 634 12.11 22.27 26.64
C ARG A 634 13.28 21.29 26.62
N ALA A 635 13.42 20.48 25.58
CA ALA A 635 14.53 19.54 25.45
C ALA A 635 15.89 20.26 25.42
N ALA A 636 16.01 21.36 24.68
CA ALA A 636 17.22 22.18 24.62
C ALA A 636 17.54 22.88 25.95
N ALA A 637 16.53 23.25 26.74
CA ALA A 637 16.74 23.81 28.07
C ALA A 637 17.24 22.75 29.08
N LEU A 638 16.78 21.50 28.96
CA LEU A 638 17.18 20.38 29.81
C LEU A 638 18.57 19.84 29.46
N ASP A 639 18.91 19.78 28.17
CA ASP A 639 20.27 19.47 27.69
C ASP A 639 20.72 20.46 26.61
N PRO A 640 21.42 21.53 27.02
CA PRO A 640 21.95 22.53 26.09
C PRO A 640 22.99 21.99 25.11
N GLN A 641 23.57 20.80 25.32
CA GLN A 641 24.58 20.21 24.44
C GLN A 641 23.99 19.29 23.36
N PHE A 642 22.67 19.08 23.35
CA PHE A 642 22.03 18.18 22.41
C PHE A 642 21.94 18.81 21.00
N ALA A 643 22.98 18.61 20.19
CA ALA A 643 23.10 19.25 18.87
C ALA A 643 21.89 19.00 17.93
N THR A 644 21.28 17.81 17.99
CA THR A 644 20.15 17.47 17.12
C THR A 644 18.91 18.32 17.41
N VAL A 645 18.61 18.63 18.68
CA VAL A 645 17.45 19.48 19.01
C VAL A 645 17.66 20.91 18.54
N HIS A 646 18.88 21.43 18.69
CA HIS A 646 19.27 22.76 18.22
C HIS A 646 19.16 22.89 16.69
N ARG A 647 19.65 21.89 15.95
CA ARG A 647 19.46 21.80 14.50
C ARG A 647 17.97 21.78 14.13
N ASN A 648 17.14 21.06 14.87
CA ASN A 648 15.70 20.97 14.60
C ASN A 648 14.97 22.29 14.89
N LEU A 649 15.30 22.95 16.00
CA LEU A 649 14.80 24.29 16.34
C LEU A 649 15.19 25.32 15.28
N GLY A 650 16.46 25.34 14.85
CA GLY A 650 16.94 26.23 13.79
C GLY A 650 16.11 26.13 12.52
N LEU A 651 15.85 24.89 12.07
CA LEU A 651 15.00 24.63 10.90
C LEU A 651 13.53 25.01 11.13
N ALA A 652 12.99 24.73 12.31
CA ALA A 652 11.59 25.01 12.61
C ALA A 652 11.32 26.53 12.71
N TYR A 653 12.18 27.28 13.39
CA TYR A 653 12.06 28.74 13.46
C TYR A 653 12.13 29.39 12.07
N MET A 654 13.09 28.99 11.25
CA MET A 654 13.23 29.53 9.90
C MET A 654 12.03 29.14 9.01
N ASN A 655 11.72 27.85 8.90
CA ASN A 655 10.77 27.35 7.90
C ASN A 655 9.31 27.50 8.31
N LYS A 656 9.01 27.60 9.62
CA LYS A 656 7.63 27.59 10.13
C LYS A 656 7.23 28.89 10.83
N ARG A 657 8.17 29.57 11.50
CA ARG A 657 7.90 30.88 12.15
C ARG A 657 8.47 32.07 11.37
N GLY A 658 9.33 31.85 10.37
CA GLY A 658 10.03 32.93 9.66
C GLY A 658 11.00 33.71 10.56
N ASP A 659 11.39 33.15 11.70
CA ASP A 659 12.19 33.81 12.73
C ASP A 659 13.68 33.51 12.51
N ALA A 660 14.33 34.33 11.69
CA ALA A 660 15.73 34.17 11.33
C ALA A 660 16.69 34.40 12.52
N GLU A 661 16.31 35.24 13.49
CA GLU A 661 17.16 35.52 14.65
C GLU A 661 17.22 34.32 15.59
N ARG A 662 16.07 33.75 15.96
CA ARG A 662 16.03 32.52 16.79
C ARG A 662 16.59 31.31 16.05
N ALA A 663 16.39 31.24 14.74
CA ALA A 663 17.01 30.20 13.93
C ALA A 663 18.54 30.26 14.01
N ARG A 664 19.13 31.45 13.86
CA ARG A 664 20.58 31.65 13.98
C ARG A 664 21.08 31.37 15.39
N ALA A 665 20.34 31.76 16.42
CA ALA A 665 20.72 31.51 17.81
C ALA A 665 20.70 30.01 18.19
N SER A 666 20.04 29.18 17.38
CA SER A 666 19.98 27.73 17.56
C SER A 666 21.20 27.01 16.94
N TYR A 667 22.11 27.70 16.25
CA TYR A 667 23.37 27.18 15.74
C TYR A 667 24.54 27.82 16.51
#